data_AF-A0A1Y1YEB4-F1
#
_entry.id   AF-A0A1Y1YEB4-F1
#
_cell.length_a   1.000
_cell.length_b   1.000
_cell.length_c   1.000
_cell.angle_alpha   90.00
_cell.angle_beta   90.00
_cell.angle_gamma   90.00
#
_symmetry.space_group_name_H-M   'P 1'
#
loop_
_entity.id
_entity.type
_entity.pdbx_description
1 polymer ?
#
loop_
_entity_poly.entity_id
_entity_poly.type
_entity_poly.pdbx_seq_one_letter_code
_entity_poly.pdbx_strand_id
1 'polypeptide(L)'
;MILRNSLYHLFKISLLCILLLYQLRYVLADGQEKKLQSCESLTNLTQTECSTPSNVSGIKYDYDYCISKDNEIKEIKFSYKMSSGNRHELGSCFSKLNQDIYIFNANNELIDLTEEGVNGENFVENYVMYVCSILTCSKTSGYIKIDNFYKKLNEIPSDWENNCRSYYLYTSNDKFEELQTTHSTVCSEELWKNNPYYELKYDIFYFINHTNDQNLPVNANAICGVGQEGNLFYYKDNSEEDNSEEDNSEKYKSGLCLGVKSEDKTPVEIEFDYLDSPEYYLTKSTGNTGFSINLRQSFILKRTANIIYHYNLRNDESTVIVDMDTKQKVDSNSLEETFKKDNLSDSDLSKYNIYKCNSGICEIYYGHNVVNVKTTDIINLNNTTSTYFDSEYLASIAILNCDDNSCKRTYGYIKTSDDFYYSISYPKFNNTKLTDRDFISNCNTNADIGKLITGGNFCQKIGYSITDPMKEPVGDKYIYYIISAEEKTIFHDKDMGKSLIISATTNTLIFDGLSTNKGLKLFGNGAIIKVEESDINKFQNALTLYYCDDKGLCKSLNGYVTDGNDNYYQIYSDGSDSTPVNQDNECTSESIGKLDNYHKFCLGHESISFLTNGDKAYYIFKKDGNNYSLVRGIPNIFAIEDHNYSGDLPKFNVINTDSLDKIDLGTSTAIDLTNNKDDLALFNCDTSTNVCKQTFGYIKSNDSSPTYYSFNKDKINTIVDLTSTPLPTCATDNDVGKLQPNGSLCLINSESSVIEETMINYKEYVISVSTDNIFLKNEDDTKKNIVIKATDSAFYYDNFCSEDIVLTTKASKIETTAIDKTIDESSLVAYSCNIEGICTQVGGFVTNGKNEYFELTNSSNSSKVASLYTDCSSINQLTTGGKLCVNNNISYALGFLTDGTKYYMSYNGSTYSLIIAKKNIFIIREVEDASDGTNIVNVETSEIVTTTDKINYYVLKNIVLFLCDRNKTKLCNQTFGYIKIESEYYAIASNNTNSKYSNSGVKTCQDVQSIIGELTSSGGLCLGGTNSGSLADSVYVMSGRSDSIFSNGTKSILIKSTINSHVLNNLVDNTNDGGVKLFEKNKLLTVTSDIDDGSSLSLYICNSEGICYSAEGYAKNSNGYYSILSGSSTKMNGDANSDCLDNNTTGVLNSNKEF
;
A
#
# COMPACT_ATOMS: atom_id res chain seq x y z
N MET A 1 19.04 -29.42 -1.56
CA MET A 1 20.20 -29.58 -2.48
C MET A 1 19.94 -30.55 -3.63
N ILE A 2 19.24 -31.69 -3.42
CA ILE A 2 18.84 -32.63 -4.50
C ILE A 2 17.70 -32.10 -5.39
N LEU A 3 16.84 -31.20 -4.89
CA LEU A 3 15.80 -30.55 -5.71
C LEU A 3 16.35 -29.51 -6.71
N ARG A 4 17.49 -28.87 -6.43
CA ARG A 4 18.04 -27.79 -7.27
C ARG A 4 18.64 -28.31 -8.59
N ASN A 5 19.18 -29.53 -8.58
CA ASN A 5 19.66 -30.21 -9.80
C ASN A 5 18.52 -30.79 -10.66
N SER A 6 17.37 -31.08 -10.07
CA SER A 6 16.23 -31.64 -10.81
C SER A 6 15.50 -30.58 -11.63
N LEU A 7 15.38 -29.34 -11.11
CA LEU A 7 14.81 -28.23 -11.88
C LEU A 7 15.69 -27.80 -13.06
N TYR A 8 17.01 -27.81 -12.89
CA TYR A 8 17.95 -27.43 -13.97
C TYR A 8 17.93 -28.43 -15.14
N HIS A 9 17.66 -29.71 -14.86
CA HIS A 9 17.47 -30.73 -15.90
C HIS A 9 16.11 -30.63 -16.60
N LEU A 10 15.03 -30.29 -15.89
CA LEU A 10 13.72 -30.03 -16.52
C LEU A 10 13.75 -28.81 -17.44
N PHE A 11 14.47 -27.75 -17.05
CA PHE A 11 14.60 -26.55 -17.88
C PHE A 11 15.39 -26.80 -19.17
N LYS A 12 16.46 -27.60 -19.11
CA LYS A 12 17.20 -28.03 -20.31
C LYS A 12 16.36 -28.91 -21.23
N ILE A 13 15.51 -29.78 -20.70
CA ILE A 13 14.66 -30.66 -21.51
C ILE A 13 13.55 -29.85 -22.19
N SER A 14 12.92 -28.89 -21.50
CA SER A 14 11.94 -27.99 -22.13
C SER A 14 12.57 -27.12 -23.21
N LEU A 15 13.76 -26.56 -22.98
CA LEU A 15 14.43 -25.73 -23.99
C LEU A 15 14.88 -26.56 -25.21
N LEU A 16 15.31 -27.81 -25.01
CA LEU A 16 15.63 -28.72 -26.09
C LEU A 16 14.39 -29.16 -26.87
N CYS A 17 13.25 -29.39 -26.20
CA CYS A 17 11.97 -29.70 -26.84
C CYS A 17 11.41 -28.52 -27.64
N ILE A 18 11.57 -27.29 -27.15
CA ILE A 18 11.15 -26.08 -27.88
C ILE A 18 12.05 -25.87 -29.10
N LEU A 19 13.37 -26.07 -28.99
CA LEU A 19 14.29 -26.02 -30.13
C LEU A 19 14.04 -27.16 -31.14
N LEU A 20 13.71 -28.37 -30.67
CA LEU A 20 13.32 -29.50 -31.52
C LEU A 20 11.97 -29.28 -32.21
N LEU A 21 10.99 -28.65 -31.56
CA LEU A 21 9.72 -28.26 -32.17
C LEU A 21 9.91 -27.13 -33.18
N TYR A 22 10.85 -26.21 -32.93
CA TYR A 22 11.20 -25.14 -33.87
C TYR A 22 11.94 -25.68 -35.10
N GLN A 23 12.84 -26.67 -34.92
CA GLN A 23 13.50 -27.35 -36.04
C GLN A 23 12.59 -28.34 -36.78
N LEU A 24 11.65 -29.02 -36.10
CA LEU A 24 10.64 -29.86 -36.77
C LEU A 24 9.66 -29.03 -37.61
N ARG A 25 9.33 -27.81 -37.20
CA ARG A 25 8.55 -26.87 -38.03
C ARG A 25 9.30 -26.46 -39.31
N TYR A 26 10.63 -26.40 -39.26
CA TYR A 26 11.46 -26.09 -40.43
C TYR A 26 11.64 -27.31 -41.37
N VAL A 27 11.68 -28.52 -40.82
CA VAL A 27 11.87 -29.77 -41.59
C VAL A 27 10.57 -30.30 -42.20
N LEU A 28 9.40 -30.03 -41.60
CA LEU A 28 8.10 -30.45 -42.15
C LEU A 28 7.55 -29.50 -43.23
N ALA A 29 8.21 -28.37 -43.50
CA ALA A 29 7.83 -27.43 -44.55
C ALA A 29 8.50 -27.71 -45.91
N ASP A 30 9.44 -28.66 -45.99
CA ASP A 30 10.27 -28.92 -47.20
C ASP A 30 9.87 -30.19 -47.96
N GLY A 31 8.57 -30.51 -47.97
CA GLY A 31 8.10 -31.82 -48.41
C GLY A 31 6.86 -31.78 -49.28
N GLN A 32 6.85 -31.01 -50.39
CA GLN A 32 6.11 -31.35 -51.62
C GLN A 32 6.79 -30.74 -52.86
N GLU A 33 7.57 -31.56 -53.56
CA GLU A 33 7.99 -31.33 -54.94
C GLU A 33 6.76 -31.21 -55.85
N LYS A 34 6.48 -30.00 -56.35
CA LYS A 34 5.82 -29.82 -57.64
C LYS A 34 6.90 -29.68 -58.71
N LYS A 35 6.85 -30.58 -59.70
CA LYS A 35 7.70 -30.61 -60.90
C LYS A 35 7.92 -29.21 -61.49
N LEU A 36 9.15 -28.72 -61.45
CA LEU A 36 9.63 -27.57 -62.22
C LEU A 36 9.66 -27.94 -63.71
N GLN A 37 8.84 -27.28 -64.52
CA GLN A 37 9.00 -27.23 -65.97
C GLN A 37 9.90 -26.05 -66.36
N SER A 38 10.84 -26.28 -67.28
CA SER A 38 11.73 -25.28 -67.84
C SER A 38 10.98 -24.31 -68.75
N CYS A 39 11.10 -23.01 -68.50
CA CYS A 39 10.62 -21.96 -69.40
C CYS A 39 11.58 -21.75 -70.58
N GLU A 40 11.43 -22.55 -71.63
CA GLU A 40 11.81 -22.14 -72.99
C GLU A 40 10.54 -21.78 -73.77
N SER A 41 10.15 -20.50 -73.70
CA SER A 41 9.46 -19.70 -74.74
C SER A 41 8.56 -18.63 -74.11
N LEU A 42 9.11 -17.45 -73.83
CA LEU A 42 8.33 -16.21 -73.69
C LEU A 42 9.22 -15.01 -74.04
N THR A 43 9.78 -15.07 -75.23
CA THR A 43 10.22 -13.88 -75.97
C THR A 43 9.03 -13.39 -76.80
N ASN A 44 8.69 -12.11 -76.62
CA ASN A 44 7.73 -11.27 -77.35
C ASN A 44 6.31 -11.19 -76.77
N LEU A 45 6.12 -10.26 -75.83
CA LEU A 45 4.88 -9.50 -75.70
C LEU A 45 5.14 -8.08 -76.23
N THR A 46 5.15 -7.95 -77.54
CA THR A 46 4.83 -6.67 -78.19
C THR A 46 3.32 -6.49 -78.18
N GLN A 47 2.91 -5.29 -77.82
CA GLN A 47 1.58 -4.70 -77.92
C GLN A 47 0.85 -5.08 -79.21
N THR A 48 0.09 -6.18 -79.22
CA THR A 48 -0.95 -6.46 -80.22
C THR A 48 -1.80 -7.65 -79.78
N GLU A 49 -3.11 -7.58 -80.06
CA GLU A 49 -4.12 -8.65 -79.92
C GLU A 49 -4.90 -8.75 -78.61
N CYS A 50 -5.64 -7.67 -78.32
CA CYS A 50 -7.04 -7.80 -77.91
C CYS A 50 -7.86 -8.33 -79.10
N SER A 51 -8.21 -9.62 -79.15
CA SER A 51 -9.11 -10.17 -80.18
C SER A 51 -9.79 -11.48 -79.77
N THR A 52 -11.12 -11.43 -79.81
CA THR A 52 -12.16 -12.50 -79.81
C THR A 52 -12.72 -13.03 -78.48
N PRO A 53 -14.06 -13.19 -78.37
CA PRO A 53 -14.73 -13.51 -77.12
C PRO A 53 -15.21 -14.96 -77.05
N SER A 54 -15.02 -15.63 -75.90
CA SER A 54 -16.01 -16.57 -75.35
C SER A 54 -15.66 -16.96 -73.92
N ASN A 55 -16.62 -16.68 -73.03
CA ASN A 55 -16.91 -17.29 -71.73
C ASN A 55 -15.73 -17.69 -70.82
N VAL A 56 -15.41 -16.86 -69.82
CA VAL A 56 -15.16 -17.33 -68.43
C VAL A 56 -15.51 -16.21 -67.44
N SER A 57 -16.30 -16.58 -66.44
CA SER A 57 -16.53 -15.94 -65.15
C SER A 57 -15.39 -16.27 -64.17
N GLY A 58 -14.82 -15.27 -63.51
CA GLY A 58 -13.96 -15.47 -62.34
C GLY A 58 -12.74 -14.54 -62.28
N ILE A 59 -12.62 -13.80 -61.18
CA ILE A 59 -11.38 -13.14 -60.76
C ILE A 59 -10.46 -14.25 -60.21
N LYS A 60 -9.21 -14.31 -60.67
CA LYS A 60 -8.20 -15.24 -60.15
C LYS A 60 -6.98 -14.44 -59.72
N TYR A 61 -6.64 -14.51 -58.43
CA TYR A 61 -5.38 -14.02 -57.88
C TYR A 61 -4.36 -15.15 -58.01
N ASP A 62 -3.39 -15.05 -58.91
CA ASP A 62 -2.23 -15.97 -58.91
C ASP A 62 -1.06 -15.26 -58.18
N TYR A 63 -0.71 -15.79 -57.00
CA TYR A 63 0.56 -15.49 -56.35
C TYR A 63 1.62 -16.40 -56.97
N ASP A 64 2.31 -15.95 -58.02
CA ASP A 64 3.49 -16.63 -58.53
C ASP A 64 4.76 -15.94 -58.02
N TYR A 65 5.52 -16.65 -57.19
CA TYR A 65 6.88 -16.25 -56.81
C TYR A 65 7.83 -16.60 -57.98
N CYS A 66 8.47 -15.59 -58.58
CA CYS A 66 9.60 -15.80 -59.48
C CYS A 66 10.90 -15.32 -58.83
N ILE A 67 11.86 -16.23 -58.67
CA ILE A 67 13.24 -15.90 -58.28
C ILE A 67 14.06 -15.77 -59.57
N SER A 68 14.63 -14.60 -59.81
CA SER A 68 15.61 -14.42 -60.89
C SER A 68 16.96 -15.07 -60.51
N LYS A 69 17.79 -15.40 -61.51
CA LYS A 69 19.08 -16.12 -61.34
C LYS A 69 20.08 -15.48 -60.36
N ASP A 70 19.82 -14.26 -59.87
CA ASP A 70 20.71 -13.50 -58.99
C ASP A 70 20.15 -13.32 -57.55
N ASN A 71 19.12 -14.06 -57.13
CA ASN A 71 18.48 -13.95 -55.79
C ASN A 71 17.86 -12.58 -55.45
N GLU A 72 17.72 -11.65 -56.40
CA GLU A 72 16.87 -10.46 -56.24
C GLU A 72 15.41 -10.78 -56.58
N ILE A 73 14.51 -10.48 -55.62
CA ILE A 73 13.06 -10.37 -55.86
C ILE A 73 12.83 -9.07 -56.62
N LYS A 74 12.34 -9.15 -57.87
CA LYS A 74 11.94 -7.95 -58.64
C LYS A 74 10.41 -7.86 -58.78
N GLU A 75 9.91 -6.71 -58.33
CA GLU A 75 8.61 -6.04 -58.57
C GLU A 75 7.34 -6.91 -58.49
N ILE A 76 6.61 -6.84 -57.37
CA ILE A 76 5.16 -7.09 -57.36
C ILE A 76 4.50 -5.83 -57.94
N LYS A 77 4.06 -5.88 -59.19
CA LYS A 77 3.16 -4.87 -59.75
C LYS A 77 1.73 -5.20 -59.33
N PHE A 78 1.24 -4.51 -58.30
CA PHE A 78 -0.19 -4.52 -57.96
C PHE A 78 -0.99 -4.13 -59.23
N SER A 79 -1.82 -5.05 -59.71
CA SER A 79 -2.67 -4.85 -60.90
C SER A 79 -4.12 -5.09 -60.47
N TYR A 80 -4.97 -4.08 -60.55
CA TYR A 80 -6.40 -4.20 -60.29
C TYR A 80 -7.18 -3.86 -61.57
N LYS A 81 -8.38 -4.44 -61.73
CA LYS A 81 -9.24 -4.24 -62.89
C LYS A 81 -10.60 -3.72 -62.42
N MET A 82 -10.97 -2.52 -62.81
CA MET A 82 -12.32 -2.00 -62.55
C MET A 82 -13.33 -2.56 -63.55
N SER A 83 -14.51 -2.97 -63.09
CA SER A 83 -15.68 -3.14 -63.95
C SER A 83 -16.39 -1.80 -64.08
N SER A 84 -16.30 -1.14 -65.23
CA SER A 84 -17.10 0.06 -65.49
C SER A 84 -18.55 -0.36 -65.78
N GLY A 85 -19.45 -0.03 -64.86
CA GLY A 85 -20.89 -0.02 -65.10
C GLY A 85 -21.26 1.10 -66.07
N ASN A 86 -21.14 0.84 -67.37
CA ASN A 86 -22.09 1.23 -68.43
C ASN A 86 -21.47 1.04 -69.83
N ARG A 87 -22.33 0.65 -70.76
CA ARG A 87 -21.97 0.19 -72.11
C ARG A 87 -21.27 1.30 -72.91
N HIS A 88 -20.25 0.86 -73.65
CA HIS A 88 -19.47 1.59 -74.67
C HIS A 88 -18.37 2.53 -74.16
N GLU A 89 -17.25 1.96 -73.69
CA GLU A 89 -15.89 2.25 -74.19
C GLU A 89 -14.92 1.17 -73.66
N LEU A 90 -13.97 0.77 -74.51
CA LEU A 90 -13.08 -0.38 -74.34
C LEU A 90 -11.97 -0.08 -73.30
N GLY A 91 -11.80 -0.96 -72.32
CA GLY A 91 -10.83 -0.82 -71.23
C GLY A 91 -9.38 -0.71 -71.70
N SER A 92 -8.70 0.33 -71.25
CA SER A 92 -7.25 0.47 -71.24
C SER A 92 -6.71 -0.06 -69.90
N CYS A 93 -5.66 -0.90 -69.94
CA CYS A 93 -4.89 -1.22 -68.75
C CYS A 93 -3.93 -0.05 -68.45
N PHE A 94 -4.28 0.80 -67.49
CA PHE A 94 -3.40 1.76 -66.80
C PHE A 94 -4.01 1.97 -65.39
N SER A 95 -3.29 2.19 -64.30
CA SER A 95 -1.92 2.65 -64.02
C SER A 95 -1.41 2.02 -62.71
N LYS A 96 -0.14 2.27 -62.34
CA LYS A 96 0.32 2.05 -60.95
C LYS A 96 -0.65 2.75 -59.98
N LEU A 97 -1.03 2.10 -58.88
CA LEU A 97 -1.65 2.82 -57.76
C LEU A 97 -0.67 3.94 -57.37
N ASN A 98 -1.19 5.15 -57.26
CA ASN A 98 -0.40 6.28 -56.77
C ASN A 98 -0.15 6.08 -55.26
N GLN A 99 0.72 6.91 -54.68
CA GLN A 99 0.94 6.89 -53.24
C GLN A 99 -0.32 7.40 -52.54
N ASP A 100 -1.20 6.49 -52.11
CA ASP A 100 -2.48 6.85 -51.51
C ASP A 100 -3.07 5.69 -50.67
N ILE A 101 -4.21 5.95 -50.03
CA ILE A 101 -5.04 4.99 -49.31
C ILE A 101 -6.17 4.48 -50.20
N TYR A 102 -6.42 3.18 -50.17
CA TYR A 102 -7.43 2.52 -50.98
C TYR A 102 -8.27 1.57 -50.13
N ILE A 103 -9.59 1.62 -50.30
CA ILE A 103 -10.53 0.73 -49.61
C ILE A 103 -11.15 -0.19 -50.64
N PHE A 104 -11.17 -1.48 -50.33
CA PHE A 104 -11.77 -2.50 -51.20
C PHE A 104 -12.88 -3.23 -50.47
N ASN A 105 -13.95 -3.57 -51.17
CA ASN A 105 -15.01 -4.43 -50.62
C ASN A 105 -14.65 -5.93 -50.66
N ALA A 106 -15.58 -6.79 -50.23
CA ALA A 106 -15.44 -8.26 -50.26
C ALA A 106 -15.13 -8.83 -51.65
N ASN A 107 -15.57 -8.14 -52.71
CA ASN A 107 -15.36 -8.52 -54.11
C ASN A 107 -14.04 -7.95 -54.66
N ASN A 108 -13.27 -7.23 -53.84
CA ASN A 108 -12.06 -6.50 -54.19
C ASN A 108 -12.27 -5.37 -55.20
N GLU A 109 -13.44 -4.76 -55.18
CA GLU A 109 -13.74 -3.54 -55.93
C GLU A 109 -13.33 -2.33 -55.09
N LEU A 110 -12.71 -1.34 -55.74
CA LEU A 110 -12.32 -0.09 -55.10
C LEU A 110 -13.56 0.70 -54.69
N ILE A 111 -13.61 1.12 -53.43
CA ILE A 111 -14.69 1.93 -52.87
C ILE A 111 -14.24 3.38 -52.81
N ASP A 112 -14.98 4.25 -53.50
CA ASP A 112 -14.88 5.68 -53.35
C ASP A 112 -15.83 6.14 -52.24
N LEU A 113 -15.27 6.68 -51.14
CA LEU A 113 -16.05 7.20 -50.02
C LEU A 113 -16.63 8.59 -50.28
N THR A 114 -16.31 9.21 -51.41
CA THR A 114 -16.80 10.54 -51.79
C THR A 114 -17.98 10.47 -52.77
N GLU A 115 -18.26 9.32 -53.38
CA GLU A 115 -19.44 9.14 -54.24
C GLU A 115 -20.72 9.04 -53.40
N GLU A 116 -21.78 9.71 -53.86
CA GLU A 116 -23.09 9.69 -53.22
C GLU A 116 -23.70 8.28 -53.26
N GLY A 117 -23.57 7.56 -52.15
CA GLY A 117 -24.40 6.40 -51.82
C GLY A 117 -23.68 5.06 -51.77
N VAL A 118 -23.05 4.79 -50.63
CA VAL A 118 -22.53 3.45 -50.29
C VAL A 118 -23.68 2.57 -49.79
N ASN A 119 -23.89 1.41 -50.43
CA ASN A 119 -25.02 0.51 -50.17
C ASN A 119 -24.75 -0.43 -48.97
N GLY A 120 -25.56 -0.33 -47.90
CA GLY A 120 -25.95 -1.39 -46.95
C GLY A 120 -24.89 -2.00 -45.99
N GLU A 121 -25.26 -2.17 -44.70
CA GLU A 121 -24.46 -2.74 -43.59
C GLU A 121 -23.71 -4.05 -43.90
N ASN A 122 -24.20 -4.90 -44.81
CA ASN A 122 -23.56 -6.18 -45.18
C ASN A 122 -22.24 -6.03 -45.96
N PHE A 123 -21.93 -4.84 -46.49
CA PHE A 123 -20.74 -4.63 -47.32
C PHE A 123 -19.56 -4.07 -46.53
N VAL A 124 -19.80 -3.13 -45.60
CA VAL A 124 -18.72 -2.47 -44.85
C VAL A 124 -18.01 -3.43 -43.91
N GLU A 125 -18.71 -4.44 -43.36
CA GLU A 125 -18.12 -5.50 -42.52
C GLU A 125 -16.95 -6.25 -43.18
N ASN A 126 -16.89 -6.22 -44.52
CA ASN A 126 -15.89 -6.91 -45.33
C ASN A 126 -14.92 -5.97 -46.04
N TYR A 127 -14.94 -4.67 -45.71
CA TYR A 127 -14.00 -3.71 -46.29
C TYR A 127 -12.59 -4.00 -45.81
N VAL A 128 -11.62 -3.88 -46.72
CA VAL A 128 -10.19 -4.01 -46.43
C VAL A 128 -9.50 -2.73 -46.89
N MET A 129 -8.73 -2.14 -45.99
CA MET A 129 -7.99 -0.91 -46.24
C MET A 129 -6.52 -1.24 -46.55
N TYR A 130 -6.00 -0.64 -47.63
CA TYR A 130 -4.61 -0.74 -48.04
C TYR A 130 -4.01 0.64 -48.20
N VAL A 131 -2.87 0.85 -47.55
CA VAL A 131 -2.03 2.02 -47.81
C VAL A 131 -0.98 1.63 -48.85
N CYS A 132 -0.78 2.46 -49.87
CA CYS A 132 0.14 2.20 -50.97
C CYS A 132 1.26 3.26 -51.09
N SER A 133 2.46 2.80 -51.44
CA SER A 133 3.59 3.61 -51.89
C SER A 133 3.89 3.34 -53.37
N ILE A 134 4.85 4.08 -53.95
CA ILE A 134 5.36 3.80 -55.31
C ILE A 134 5.97 2.40 -55.46
N LEU A 135 6.30 1.73 -54.34
CA LEU A 135 7.00 0.43 -54.34
C LEU A 135 6.10 -0.72 -53.85
N THR A 136 5.24 -0.50 -52.86
CA THR A 136 4.48 -1.56 -52.17
C THR A 136 3.15 -1.06 -51.61
N CYS A 137 2.19 -1.98 -51.43
CA CYS A 137 0.96 -1.75 -50.68
C CYS A 137 0.90 -2.69 -49.48
N SER A 138 0.41 -2.20 -48.33
CA SER A 138 0.25 -2.96 -47.10
C SER A 138 -1.17 -2.81 -46.57
N LYS A 139 -1.76 -3.91 -46.07
CA LYS A 139 -3.03 -3.84 -45.33
C LYS A 139 -2.84 -2.96 -44.11
N THR A 140 -3.85 -2.16 -43.78
CA THR A 140 -3.82 -1.29 -42.60
C THR A 140 -5.20 -1.22 -41.92
N SER A 141 -5.22 -0.65 -40.71
CA SER A 141 -6.45 -0.35 -39.96
C SER A 141 -6.73 1.16 -39.94
N GLY A 142 -8.00 1.53 -39.79
CA GLY A 142 -8.37 2.94 -39.74
C GLY A 142 -9.85 3.18 -39.54
N TYR A 143 -10.21 4.41 -39.22
CA TYR A 143 -11.59 4.89 -39.26
C TYR A 143 -11.93 5.42 -40.65
N ILE A 144 -13.17 5.14 -41.08
CA ILE A 144 -13.75 5.71 -42.29
C ILE A 144 -15.03 6.47 -41.93
N LYS A 145 -15.27 7.59 -42.61
CA LYS A 145 -16.51 8.36 -42.59
C LYS A 145 -17.26 8.08 -43.89
N ILE A 146 -18.54 7.78 -43.78
CA ILE A 146 -19.43 7.62 -44.93
C ILE A 146 -20.48 8.70 -44.82
N ASP A 147 -20.39 9.71 -45.69
CA ASP A 147 -21.25 10.90 -45.65
C ASP A 147 -22.73 10.53 -45.86
N ASN A 148 -23.00 9.60 -46.78
CA ASN A 148 -24.35 9.11 -47.10
C ASN A 148 -24.40 7.58 -47.01
N PHE A 149 -24.89 7.06 -45.88
CA PHE A 149 -25.00 5.64 -45.61
C PHE A 149 -26.46 5.16 -45.70
N TYR A 150 -26.75 4.29 -46.66
CA TYR A 150 -28.09 3.74 -46.84
C TYR A 150 -28.24 2.41 -46.10
N LYS A 151 -28.88 2.43 -44.93
CA LYS A 151 -29.15 1.24 -44.11
C LYS A 151 -30.43 0.54 -44.58
N LYS A 152 -30.30 -0.70 -45.04
CA LYS A 152 -31.47 -1.54 -45.36
C LYS A 152 -32.26 -1.84 -44.09
N LEU A 153 -33.57 -1.62 -44.12
CA LEU A 153 -34.46 -1.90 -43.02
C LEU A 153 -35.12 -3.28 -43.20
N ASN A 154 -35.07 -4.11 -42.17
CA ASN A 154 -35.65 -5.46 -42.18
C ASN A 154 -37.10 -5.51 -41.67
N GLU A 155 -37.53 -4.47 -40.95
CA GLU A 155 -38.86 -4.34 -40.35
C GLU A 155 -39.40 -2.93 -40.59
N ILE A 156 -40.73 -2.79 -40.62
CA ILE A 156 -41.41 -1.50 -40.83
C ILE A 156 -41.12 -0.58 -39.63
N PRO A 157 -40.51 0.61 -39.83
CA PRO A 157 -40.31 1.57 -38.77
C PRO A 157 -41.64 2.00 -38.15
N SER A 158 -41.68 2.20 -36.84
CA SER A 158 -42.90 2.62 -36.14
C SER A 158 -43.46 3.98 -36.61
N ASP A 159 -42.64 4.80 -37.26
CA ASP A 159 -43.02 6.09 -37.82
C ASP A 159 -43.31 6.05 -39.34
N TRP A 160 -43.26 4.88 -39.97
CA TRP A 160 -43.40 4.69 -41.42
C TRP A 160 -44.63 5.41 -42.00
N GLU A 161 -45.79 5.26 -41.36
CA GLU A 161 -47.05 5.88 -41.83
C GLU A 161 -46.99 7.42 -41.84
N ASN A 162 -46.16 8.01 -40.98
CA ASN A 162 -46.04 9.46 -40.83
C ASN A 162 -44.82 10.05 -41.55
N ASN A 163 -43.80 9.22 -41.84
CA ASN A 163 -42.47 9.70 -42.23
C ASN A 163 -41.83 8.93 -43.39
N CYS A 164 -42.60 8.16 -44.18
CA CYS A 164 -42.05 7.33 -45.28
C CYS A 164 -41.27 8.13 -46.35
N ARG A 165 -41.44 9.46 -46.40
CA ARG A 165 -40.69 10.35 -47.31
C ARG A 165 -39.21 10.45 -46.98
N SER A 166 -38.82 10.17 -45.75
CA SER A 166 -37.42 10.19 -45.29
C SER A 166 -36.65 8.91 -45.65
N TYR A 167 -37.28 7.99 -46.40
CA TYR A 167 -36.72 6.69 -46.78
C TYR A 167 -36.50 6.60 -48.30
N TYR A 168 -35.56 5.76 -48.69
CA TYR A 168 -35.05 5.66 -50.06
C TYR A 168 -35.32 4.28 -50.64
N LEU A 169 -35.53 4.24 -51.96
CA LEU A 169 -35.66 3.02 -52.74
C LEU A 169 -34.37 2.77 -53.52
N TYR A 170 -33.84 1.55 -53.46
CA TYR A 170 -32.75 1.15 -54.35
C TYR A 170 -33.33 0.70 -55.69
N THR A 171 -33.09 1.49 -56.74
CA THR A 171 -33.64 1.24 -58.07
C THR A 171 -32.76 0.30 -58.89
N SER A 172 -33.30 -0.28 -59.96
CA SER A 172 -32.57 -1.15 -60.90
C SER A 172 -31.42 -0.46 -61.67
N ASN A 173 -31.23 0.85 -61.48
CA ASN A 173 -30.14 1.64 -62.06
C ASN A 173 -29.00 1.88 -61.06
N ASP A 174 -28.96 1.11 -59.97
CA ASP A 174 -27.98 1.19 -58.88
C ASP A 174 -27.97 2.56 -58.17
N LYS A 175 -29.10 3.27 -58.17
CA LYS A 175 -29.27 4.57 -57.51
C LYS A 175 -30.33 4.51 -56.41
N PHE A 176 -30.08 5.25 -55.34
CA PHE A 176 -31.06 5.54 -54.31
C PHE A 176 -31.92 6.72 -54.73
N GLU A 177 -33.23 6.51 -54.80
CA GLU A 177 -34.19 7.58 -55.08
C GLU A 177 -35.03 7.85 -53.83
N GLU A 178 -35.16 9.13 -53.45
CA GLU A 178 -36.09 9.55 -52.39
C GLU A 178 -37.52 9.18 -52.81
N LEU A 179 -38.31 8.65 -51.88
CA LEU A 179 -39.66 8.15 -52.17
C LEU A 179 -40.62 9.21 -52.74
N GLN A 180 -40.28 10.50 -52.65
CA GLN A 180 -41.15 11.62 -53.02
C GLN A 180 -41.48 11.74 -54.52
N THR A 181 -40.82 11.03 -55.42
CA THR A 181 -40.87 11.41 -56.84
C THR A 181 -41.84 10.60 -57.72
N THR A 182 -42.30 9.40 -57.33
CA THR A 182 -43.00 8.53 -58.32
C THR A 182 -44.23 7.72 -57.87
N HIS A 183 -44.48 7.47 -56.57
CA HIS A 183 -45.55 6.53 -56.18
C HIS A 183 -46.33 6.96 -54.93
N SER A 184 -47.59 7.41 -55.13
CA SER A 184 -48.68 7.53 -54.12
C SER A 184 -48.40 8.33 -52.83
N THR A 185 -49.29 9.28 -52.50
CA THR A 185 -49.22 10.13 -51.29
C THR A 185 -49.50 9.41 -49.97
N VAL A 186 -49.62 8.07 -49.93
CA VAL A 186 -50.03 7.32 -48.74
C VAL A 186 -49.02 6.22 -48.42
N CYS A 187 -48.28 6.39 -47.32
CA CYS A 187 -47.38 5.39 -46.75
C CYS A 187 -48.21 4.17 -46.28
N SER A 188 -48.20 3.04 -47.00
CA SER A 188 -48.94 1.82 -46.60
C SER A 188 -47.98 0.65 -46.32
N GLU A 189 -48.41 -0.32 -45.50
CA GLU A 189 -47.66 -1.57 -45.29
C GLU A 189 -47.46 -2.36 -46.60
N GLU A 190 -48.35 -2.18 -47.57
CA GLU A 190 -48.30 -2.88 -48.86
C GLU A 190 -47.17 -2.34 -49.76
N LEU A 191 -46.83 -1.05 -49.62
CA LEU A 191 -45.60 -0.50 -50.22
C LEU A 191 -44.37 -1.19 -49.61
N TRP A 192 -44.31 -1.31 -48.28
CA TRP A 192 -43.17 -1.92 -47.57
C TRP A 192 -42.85 -3.34 -48.05
N LYS A 193 -43.88 -4.20 -48.18
CA LYS A 193 -43.71 -5.62 -48.52
C LYS A 193 -43.08 -5.86 -49.89
N ASN A 194 -43.18 -4.90 -50.79
CA ASN A 194 -42.81 -5.09 -52.20
C ASN A 194 -41.43 -4.55 -52.57
N ASN A 195 -40.76 -3.80 -51.69
CA ASN A 195 -39.45 -3.20 -51.99
C ASN A 195 -38.51 -3.21 -50.77
N PRO A 196 -37.19 -3.32 -50.97
CA PRO A 196 -36.22 -3.05 -49.92
C PRO A 196 -36.14 -1.53 -49.70
N TYR A 197 -36.52 -1.08 -48.50
CA TYR A 197 -36.41 0.32 -48.11
C TYR A 197 -35.13 0.57 -47.33
N TYR A 198 -34.58 1.76 -47.54
CA TYR A 198 -33.32 2.19 -46.96
C TYR A 198 -33.53 3.48 -46.17
N GLU A 199 -32.99 3.51 -44.95
CA GLU A 199 -32.83 4.71 -44.16
C GLU A 199 -31.51 5.38 -44.58
N LEU A 200 -31.56 6.63 -45.04
CA LEU A 200 -30.34 7.41 -45.22
C LEU A 200 -29.88 7.91 -43.87
N LYS A 201 -28.67 7.51 -43.49
CA LYS A 201 -27.97 8.05 -42.33
C LYS A 201 -26.78 8.87 -42.82
N TYR A 202 -26.63 10.04 -42.23
CA TYR A 202 -25.51 10.91 -42.50
C TYR A 202 -24.35 10.61 -41.55
N ASP A 203 -23.12 10.82 -42.02
CA ASP A 203 -21.89 10.75 -41.22
C ASP A 203 -21.76 9.47 -40.38
N ILE A 204 -21.90 8.30 -41.01
CA ILE A 204 -21.69 7.03 -40.33
C ILE A 204 -20.20 6.68 -40.30
N PHE A 205 -19.73 6.22 -39.14
CA PHE A 205 -18.34 5.86 -38.91
C PHE A 205 -18.14 4.36 -38.70
N TYR A 206 -17.11 3.82 -39.34
CA TYR A 206 -16.67 2.44 -39.17
C TYR A 206 -15.19 2.36 -38.85
N PHE A 207 -14.80 1.39 -38.03
CA PHE A 207 -13.41 1.00 -37.86
C PHE A 207 -13.11 -0.23 -38.72
N ILE A 208 -12.16 -0.08 -39.64
CA ILE A 208 -11.66 -1.15 -40.51
C ILE A 208 -10.45 -1.80 -39.83
N ASN A 209 -10.52 -3.12 -39.61
CA ASN A 209 -9.45 -3.85 -38.94
C ASN A 209 -8.61 -4.69 -39.93
N HIS A 210 -7.28 -4.60 -39.85
CA HIS A 210 -6.37 -5.36 -40.71
C HIS A 210 -6.29 -6.87 -40.39
N THR A 211 -6.71 -7.32 -39.20
CA THR A 211 -6.55 -8.73 -38.74
C THR A 211 -7.59 -9.72 -39.24
N ASN A 212 -8.44 -9.35 -40.21
CA ASN A 212 -9.60 -10.14 -40.69
C ASN A 212 -10.71 -10.35 -39.63
N ASP A 213 -10.69 -9.60 -38.53
CA ASP A 213 -11.84 -9.50 -37.62
C ASP A 213 -12.94 -8.63 -38.25
N GLN A 214 -14.19 -8.80 -37.83
CA GLN A 214 -15.31 -8.02 -38.38
C GLN A 214 -15.10 -6.51 -38.18
N ASN A 215 -15.31 -5.71 -39.23
CA ASN A 215 -15.30 -4.25 -39.11
C ASN A 215 -16.44 -3.80 -38.20
N LEU A 216 -16.16 -2.89 -37.27
CA LEU A 216 -17.09 -2.53 -36.22
C LEU A 216 -17.74 -1.18 -36.53
N PRO A 217 -19.08 -1.04 -36.46
CA PRO A 217 -19.72 0.26 -36.43
C PRO A 217 -19.31 1.00 -35.15
N VAL A 218 -18.98 2.28 -35.26
CA VAL A 218 -18.46 3.07 -34.14
C VAL A 218 -19.47 4.15 -33.79
N ASN A 219 -19.86 4.22 -32.51
CA ASN A 219 -20.76 5.26 -32.04
C ASN A 219 -19.97 6.52 -31.65
N ALA A 220 -20.21 7.64 -32.31
CA ALA A 220 -19.46 8.88 -32.17
C ALA A 220 -19.92 9.77 -31.00
N ASN A 221 -20.35 9.20 -29.88
CA ASN A 221 -20.98 9.97 -28.79
C ASN A 221 -20.02 10.42 -27.67
N ALA A 222 -18.70 10.27 -27.85
CA ALA A 222 -17.72 10.64 -26.83
C ALA A 222 -17.34 12.13 -26.92
N ILE A 223 -17.09 12.77 -25.79
CA ILE A 223 -16.43 14.09 -25.74
C ILE A 223 -14.92 13.82 -25.65
N CYS A 224 -14.11 14.48 -26.47
CA CYS A 224 -12.65 14.35 -26.36
C CYS A 224 -12.18 14.94 -25.03
N GLY A 225 -11.49 14.13 -24.22
CA GLY A 225 -11.14 14.47 -22.85
C GLY A 225 -10.04 13.56 -22.29
N VAL A 226 -9.66 13.79 -21.04
CA VAL A 226 -8.64 12.98 -20.34
C VAL A 226 -9.08 11.52 -20.33
N GLY A 227 -8.23 10.64 -20.87
CA GLY A 227 -8.53 9.20 -20.95
C GLY A 227 -9.59 8.85 -21.99
N GLN A 228 -9.78 9.66 -23.03
CA GLN A 228 -10.63 9.35 -24.20
C GLN A 228 -9.83 9.21 -25.50
N GLU A 229 -8.50 9.06 -25.40
CA GLU A 229 -7.61 8.93 -26.54
C GLU A 229 -7.95 7.68 -27.37
N GLY A 230 -8.03 7.87 -28.70
CA GLY A 230 -8.45 6.88 -29.68
C GLY A 230 -9.97 6.77 -29.88
N ASN A 231 -10.78 7.49 -29.10
CA ASN A 231 -12.23 7.50 -29.30
C ASN A 231 -12.63 8.48 -30.40
N LEU A 232 -13.64 8.09 -31.16
CA LEU A 232 -14.28 8.96 -32.14
C LEU A 232 -15.27 9.88 -31.42
N PHE A 233 -15.30 11.16 -31.80
CA PHE A 233 -16.22 12.14 -31.23
C PHE A 233 -17.05 12.82 -32.29
N TYR A 234 -18.19 13.37 -31.86
CA TYR A 234 -19.12 14.16 -32.66
C TYR A 234 -19.67 15.29 -31.79
N TYR A 235 -19.48 16.55 -32.18
CA TYR A 235 -20.06 17.67 -31.44
C TYR A 235 -20.53 18.80 -32.36
N LYS A 236 -21.50 19.55 -31.83
CA LYS A 236 -22.08 20.72 -32.50
C LYS A 236 -21.14 21.90 -32.36
N ASP A 237 -20.63 22.42 -33.48
CA ASP A 237 -19.77 23.59 -33.45
C ASP A 237 -20.61 24.84 -33.11
N ASN A 238 -20.48 25.33 -31.87
CA ASN A 238 -21.19 26.52 -31.41
C ASN A 238 -20.36 27.81 -31.65
N SER A 239 -19.26 27.74 -32.41
CA SER A 239 -18.27 28.84 -32.49
C SER A 239 -18.56 29.95 -33.50
N GLU A 240 -19.63 29.86 -34.28
CA GLU A 240 -20.07 30.98 -35.14
C GLU A 240 -21.25 31.74 -34.49
N GLU A 241 -20.93 32.80 -33.74
CA GLU A 241 -21.85 33.91 -33.43
C GLU A 241 -22.03 34.85 -34.66
N ASP A 242 -22.05 34.31 -35.87
CA ASP A 242 -22.29 35.15 -37.06
C ASP A 242 -23.81 35.24 -37.34
N ASN A 243 -24.36 36.44 -37.12
CA ASN A 243 -25.80 36.74 -37.18
C ASN A 243 -26.37 36.76 -38.63
N SER A 244 -25.90 35.90 -39.54
CA SER A 244 -26.48 35.79 -40.88
C SER A 244 -27.65 34.81 -40.89
N GLU A 245 -28.86 35.36 -40.90
CA GLU A 245 -30.16 34.69 -40.78
C GLU A 245 -30.59 33.73 -41.93
N GLU A 246 -29.69 33.24 -42.81
CA GLU A 246 -30.15 32.54 -44.04
C GLU A 246 -29.58 31.14 -44.36
N ASP A 247 -28.81 30.49 -43.49
CA ASP A 247 -28.43 29.07 -43.72
C ASP A 247 -28.41 28.26 -42.41
N ASN A 248 -29.54 27.62 -42.07
CA ASN A 248 -29.71 26.76 -40.88
C ASN A 248 -29.06 25.37 -41.02
N SER A 249 -28.00 25.22 -41.82
CA SER A 249 -27.26 23.96 -41.88
C SER A 249 -26.35 23.85 -40.65
N GLU A 250 -26.84 23.16 -39.62
CA GLU A 250 -26.06 22.87 -38.42
C GLU A 250 -24.78 22.10 -38.81
N LYS A 251 -23.62 22.75 -38.73
CA LYS A 251 -22.34 22.13 -39.08
C LYS A 251 -21.80 21.37 -37.87
N TYR A 252 -21.79 20.05 -37.96
CA TYR A 252 -21.22 19.18 -36.94
C TYR A 252 -19.76 18.87 -37.27
N LYS A 253 -18.91 18.83 -36.23
CA LYS A 253 -17.52 18.39 -36.35
C LYS A 253 -17.39 16.95 -35.89
N SER A 254 -16.63 16.17 -36.65
CA SER A 254 -16.33 14.78 -36.35
C SER A 254 -14.85 14.49 -36.52
N GLY A 255 -14.31 13.68 -35.62
CA GLY A 255 -12.90 13.38 -35.62
C GLY A 255 -12.51 12.30 -34.63
N LEU A 256 -11.20 12.03 -34.59
CA LEU A 256 -10.56 11.13 -33.64
C LEU A 256 -9.89 11.92 -32.53
N CYS A 257 -10.22 11.61 -31.28
CA CYS A 257 -9.58 12.21 -30.11
C CYS A 257 -8.18 11.64 -29.94
N LEU A 258 -7.16 12.51 -29.94
CA LEU A 258 -5.79 12.14 -29.60
C LEU A 258 -5.42 12.48 -28.15
N GLY A 259 -6.33 13.09 -27.38
CA GLY A 259 -6.15 13.41 -25.98
C GLY A 259 -6.43 14.88 -25.68
N VAL A 260 -5.73 15.43 -24.69
CA VAL A 260 -5.84 16.84 -24.31
C VAL A 260 -4.46 17.44 -24.10
N LYS A 261 -4.32 18.74 -24.34
CA LYS A 261 -3.09 19.49 -24.06
C LYS A 261 -2.77 19.49 -22.57
N SER A 262 -1.50 19.49 -22.26
CA SER A 262 -0.98 19.47 -20.90
C SER A 262 -1.34 20.75 -20.11
N GLU A 263 -1.17 21.92 -20.73
CA GLU A 263 -1.30 23.25 -20.12
C GLU A 263 -2.75 23.66 -19.79
N ASP A 264 -3.65 23.60 -20.77
CA ASP A 264 -5.01 24.16 -20.69
C ASP A 264 -6.12 23.10 -20.76
N LYS A 265 -5.74 21.82 -20.87
CA LYS A 265 -6.66 20.68 -21.05
C LYS A 265 -7.56 20.79 -22.28
N THR A 266 -7.19 21.59 -23.28
CA THR A 266 -7.95 21.66 -24.54
C THR A 266 -7.82 20.35 -25.33
N PRO A 267 -8.89 19.86 -25.99
CA PRO A 267 -8.83 18.68 -26.83
C PRO A 267 -7.78 18.77 -27.94
N VAL A 268 -7.17 17.63 -28.26
CA VAL A 268 -6.27 17.44 -29.39
C VAL A 268 -6.91 16.40 -30.29
N GLU A 269 -7.20 16.77 -31.54
CA GLU A 269 -8.07 15.98 -32.42
C GLU A 269 -7.58 15.93 -33.87
N ILE A 270 -8.00 14.87 -34.57
CA ILE A 270 -7.85 14.71 -36.02
C ILE A 270 -9.25 14.71 -36.64
N GLU A 271 -9.58 15.73 -37.42
CA GLU A 271 -10.84 15.81 -38.18
C GLU A 271 -10.73 15.08 -39.53
N PHE A 272 -11.86 14.73 -40.16
CA PHE A 272 -11.92 14.02 -41.46
C PHE A 272 -11.80 14.92 -42.72
N ASP A 273 -11.23 16.14 -42.58
CA ASP A 273 -11.21 17.16 -43.64
C ASP A 273 -9.97 17.13 -44.58
N TYR A 274 -10.14 17.66 -45.80
CA TYR A 274 -9.14 17.67 -46.88
C TYR A 274 -8.13 18.81 -46.78
N LEU A 275 -6.94 18.53 -46.25
CA LEU A 275 -5.71 19.32 -46.40
C LEU A 275 -4.49 18.40 -46.31
N ASP A 276 -3.39 18.73 -47.00
CA ASP A 276 -2.07 18.09 -46.86
C ASP A 276 -1.73 17.92 -45.38
N SER A 277 -1.88 16.71 -44.84
CA SER A 277 -1.95 16.54 -43.39
C SER A 277 -0.61 16.08 -42.81
N PRO A 278 -0.18 16.66 -41.67
CA PRO A 278 0.97 16.15 -40.93
C PRO A 278 0.72 14.73 -40.41
N GLU A 279 1.80 14.05 -40.05
CA GLU A 279 1.76 12.78 -39.33
C GLU A 279 1.37 13.03 -37.87
N TYR A 280 0.33 12.31 -37.41
CA TYR A 280 -0.11 12.33 -36.02
C TYR A 280 0.30 11.03 -35.32
N TYR A 281 0.40 11.08 -33.99
CA TYR A 281 0.84 9.96 -33.17
C TYR A 281 -0.24 9.66 -32.13
N LEU A 282 -0.90 8.51 -32.29
CA LEU A 282 -1.83 7.99 -31.28
C LEU A 282 -1.01 7.25 -30.25
N THR A 283 -0.91 7.79 -29.03
CA THR A 283 0.08 7.38 -28.01
C THR A 283 -0.51 6.56 -26.88
N LYS A 284 -1.83 6.56 -26.75
CA LYS A 284 -2.58 5.74 -25.82
C LYS A 284 -3.89 5.33 -26.45
N SER A 285 -4.42 4.19 -26.05
CA SER A 285 -5.75 3.75 -26.46
C SER A 285 -6.53 3.35 -25.21
N THR A 286 -7.80 3.73 -25.17
CA THR A 286 -8.73 3.27 -24.13
C THR A 286 -9.38 1.96 -24.58
N GLY A 287 -9.82 1.13 -23.63
CA GLY A 287 -10.28 -0.25 -23.91
C GLY A 287 -11.45 -0.39 -24.88
N ASN A 288 -12.10 0.71 -25.28
CA ASN A 288 -13.24 0.73 -26.20
C ASN A 288 -12.90 1.29 -27.60
N THR A 289 -11.63 1.56 -27.91
CA THR A 289 -11.24 2.05 -29.25
C THR A 289 -11.01 0.91 -30.24
N GLY A 290 -11.04 1.21 -31.54
CA GLY A 290 -10.69 0.23 -32.58
C GLY A 290 -9.18 -0.06 -32.64
N PHE A 291 -8.34 0.88 -32.21
CA PHE A 291 -6.89 0.69 -32.16
C PHE A 291 -6.47 0.05 -30.84
N SER A 292 -6.05 -1.22 -30.85
CA SER A 292 -5.43 -1.83 -29.67
C SER A 292 -3.96 -1.42 -29.60
N ILE A 293 -3.61 -0.53 -28.67
CA ILE A 293 -2.25 -0.04 -28.46
C ILE A 293 -1.81 -0.40 -27.05
N ASN A 294 -0.64 -1.04 -26.92
CA ASN A 294 -0.01 -1.23 -25.62
C ASN A 294 0.44 0.14 -25.07
N LEU A 295 0.47 0.32 -23.74
CA LEU A 295 0.86 1.57 -23.06
C LEU A 295 2.23 2.14 -23.48
N ARG A 296 3.07 1.37 -24.19
CA ARG A 296 4.41 1.75 -24.65
C ARG A 296 4.53 1.95 -26.16
N GLN A 297 3.44 1.76 -26.88
CA GLN A 297 3.39 1.85 -28.33
C GLN A 297 2.60 3.08 -28.75
N SER A 298 2.88 3.55 -29.95
CA SER A 298 2.13 4.57 -30.64
C SER A 298 1.97 4.17 -32.11
N PHE A 299 0.85 4.57 -32.71
CA PHE A 299 0.64 4.43 -34.14
C PHE A 299 0.76 5.78 -34.85
N ILE A 300 1.46 5.77 -35.98
CA ILE A 300 1.46 6.92 -36.89
C ILE A 300 0.11 6.92 -37.61
N LEU A 301 -0.65 7.99 -37.42
CA LEU A 301 -1.92 8.21 -38.11
C LEU A 301 -1.75 9.27 -39.20
N LYS A 302 -2.35 8.99 -40.36
CA LYS A 302 -2.57 9.96 -41.43
C LYS A 302 -4.06 10.07 -41.71
N ARG A 303 -4.45 11.16 -42.34
CA ARG A 303 -5.83 11.36 -42.80
C ARG A 303 -5.88 11.73 -44.27
N THR A 304 -7.00 11.40 -44.89
CA THR A 304 -7.49 11.95 -46.15
C THR A 304 -8.93 12.41 -45.94
N ALA A 305 -9.57 12.94 -46.98
CA ALA A 305 -11.03 13.09 -46.95
C ALA A 305 -11.66 11.75 -46.55
N ASN A 306 -12.50 11.78 -45.52
CA ASN A 306 -13.27 10.62 -45.04
C ASN A 306 -12.47 9.42 -44.51
N ILE A 307 -11.15 9.48 -44.32
CA ILE A 307 -10.35 8.36 -43.78
C ILE A 307 -9.30 8.85 -42.78
N ILE A 308 -9.20 8.20 -41.62
CA ILE A 308 -8.07 8.31 -40.67
C ILE A 308 -7.47 6.91 -40.50
N TYR A 309 -6.21 6.71 -40.85
CA TYR A 309 -5.63 5.37 -40.95
C TYR A 309 -4.22 5.27 -40.36
N HIS A 310 -3.85 4.05 -39.98
CA HIS A 310 -2.50 3.70 -39.52
C HIS A 310 -1.52 3.68 -40.70
N TYR A 311 -0.52 4.54 -40.69
CA TYR A 311 0.48 4.62 -41.75
C TYR A 311 1.63 3.64 -41.50
N ASN A 312 1.55 2.43 -42.05
CA ASN A 312 2.48 1.32 -41.80
C ASN A 312 3.46 1.00 -42.95
N LEU A 313 3.60 1.87 -43.95
CA LEU A 313 4.50 1.66 -45.10
C LEU A 313 5.97 2.00 -44.84
N ARG A 314 6.27 2.50 -43.65
CA ARG A 314 7.60 3.01 -43.33
C ARG A 314 8.53 1.86 -42.96
N ASN A 315 9.31 1.39 -43.93
CA ASN A 315 10.23 0.26 -43.73
C ASN A 315 11.57 0.68 -43.09
N ASP A 316 11.87 1.97 -43.02
CA ASP A 316 13.02 2.52 -42.32
C ASP A 316 12.75 2.65 -40.82
N GLU A 317 13.63 2.04 -40.01
CA GLU A 317 13.71 2.41 -38.60
C GLU A 317 14.08 3.89 -38.51
N SER A 318 13.21 4.69 -37.92
CA SER A 318 13.41 6.12 -37.74
C SER A 318 13.15 6.49 -36.30
N THR A 319 13.85 7.51 -35.82
CA THR A 319 13.57 8.08 -34.51
C THR A 319 12.97 9.47 -34.69
N VAL A 320 11.89 9.75 -33.99
CA VAL A 320 11.13 10.99 -34.11
C VAL A 320 10.88 11.58 -32.74
N ILE A 321 10.96 12.91 -32.66
CA ILE A 321 10.51 13.68 -31.49
C ILE A 321 9.07 14.10 -31.78
N VAL A 322 8.17 13.81 -30.85
CA VAL A 322 6.73 14.09 -30.95
C VAL A 322 6.36 15.09 -29.85
N ASP A 323 5.68 16.16 -30.22
CA ASP A 323 5.02 17.06 -29.27
C ASP A 323 3.70 16.40 -28.84
N MET A 324 3.54 16.14 -27.55
CA MET A 324 2.42 15.44 -26.94
C MET A 324 1.18 16.35 -26.79
N ASP A 325 1.33 17.67 -26.89
CA ASP A 325 0.21 18.61 -26.91
C ASP A 325 -0.39 18.76 -28.31
N THR A 326 0.40 18.57 -29.38
CA THR A 326 -0.11 18.57 -30.76
C THR A 326 -0.27 17.18 -31.34
N LYS A 327 0.37 16.19 -30.72
CA LYS A 327 0.50 14.79 -31.15
C LYS A 327 1.12 14.67 -32.53
N GLN A 328 2.00 15.61 -32.91
CA GLN A 328 2.69 15.65 -34.19
C GLN A 328 4.20 15.58 -34.02
N LYS A 329 4.90 15.21 -35.12
CA LYS A 329 6.35 15.34 -35.17
C LYS A 329 6.74 16.82 -34.99
N VAL A 330 7.71 17.08 -34.12
CA VAL A 330 8.19 18.45 -33.88
C VAL A 330 8.92 18.98 -35.11
N ASP A 331 8.56 20.20 -35.54
CA ASP A 331 9.32 20.95 -36.54
C ASP A 331 10.64 21.45 -35.94
N SER A 332 11.73 21.40 -36.70
CA SER A 332 13.06 21.79 -36.22
C SER A 332 13.12 23.25 -35.75
N ASN A 333 12.39 24.17 -36.40
CA ASN A 333 12.40 25.58 -36.00
C ASN A 333 11.67 25.76 -34.67
N SER A 334 10.53 25.07 -34.49
CA SER A 334 9.78 25.09 -33.22
C SER A 334 10.60 24.53 -32.06
N LEU A 335 11.34 23.43 -32.30
CA LEU A 335 12.24 22.86 -31.31
C LEU A 335 13.40 23.81 -31.00
N GLU A 336 14.05 24.37 -32.02
CA GLU A 336 15.16 25.31 -31.85
C GLU A 336 14.73 26.59 -31.10
N GLU A 337 13.58 27.18 -31.45
CA GLU A 337 13.02 28.34 -30.75
C GLU A 337 12.71 28.04 -29.29
N THR A 338 12.10 26.89 -29.02
CA THR A 338 11.81 26.44 -27.65
C THR A 338 13.12 26.36 -26.86
N PHE A 339 14.15 25.70 -27.40
CA PHE A 339 15.40 25.51 -26.68
C PHE A 339 16.27 26.78 -26.55
N LYS A 340 16.02 27.82 -27.37
CA LYS A 340 16.70 29.13 -27.30
C LYS A 340 16.14 30.06 -26.22
N LYS A 341 14.99 29.76 -25.62
CA LYS A 341 14.43 30.58 -24.53
C LYS A 341 15.38 30.58 -23.33
N ASP A 342 15.82 31.77 -22.90
CA ASP A 342 16.78 31.96 -21.79
C ASP A 342 16.25 31.41 -20.44
N ASN A 343 14.93 31.29 -20.29
CA ASN A 343 14.25 30.80 -19.08
C ASN A 343 13.29 29.65 -19.39
N LEU A 344 13.81 28.55 -19.96
CA LEU A 344 13.05 27.31 -20.07
C LEU A 344 12.61 26.83 -18.68
N SER A 345 11.31 26.64 -18.53
CA SER A 345 10.70 25.90 -17.44
C SER A 345 10.72 24.41 -17.78
N ASP A 346 10.76 23.55 -16.76
CA ASP A 346 10.73 22.10 -16.99
C ASP A 346 9.43 21.66 -17.69
N SER A 347 8.34 22.43 -17.51
CA SER A 347 7.06 22.26 -18.21
C SER A 347 7.14 22.54 -19.71
N ASP A 348 8.02 23.42 -20.19
CA ASP A 348 8.15 23.73 -21.62
C ASP A 348 8.60 22.52 -22.45
N LEU A 349 9.18 21.51 -21.80
CA LEU A 349 9.80 20.35 -22.44
C LEU A 349 9.14 19.03 -22.07
N SER A 350 8.38 18.96 -20.97
CA SER A 350 7.64 17.76 -20.56
C SER A 350 6.61 17.30 -21.59
N LYS A 351 6.25 18.16 -22.54
CA LYS A 351 5.39 17.84 -23.67
C LYS A 351 6.09 17.07 -24.79
N TYR A 352 7.39 16.80 -24.74
CA TYR A 352 8.05 16.04 -25.81
C TYR A 352 8.30 14.58 -25.41
N ASN A 353 8.07 13.67 -26.36
CA ASN A 353 8.48 12.27 -26.26
C ASN A 353 9.30 11.87 -27.49
N ILE A 354 10.21 10.92 -27.30
CA ILE A 354 11.01 10.35 -28.38
C ILE A 354 10.48 8.95 -28.68
N TYR A 355 10.22 8.68 -29.96
CA TYR A 355 9.77 7.37 -30.42
C TYR A 355 10.71 6.78 -31.44
N LYS A 356 11.04 5.50 -31.29
CA LYS A 356 11.65 4.69 -32.33
C LYS A 356 10.55 4.00 -33.12
N CYS A 357 10.38 4.38 -34.38
CA CYS A 357 9.32 3.91 -35.25
C CYS A 357 9.86 2.89 -36.26
N ASN A 358 9.15 1.78 -36.40
CA ASN A 358 9.36 0.78 -37.43
C ASN A 358 7.99 0.33 -37.96
N SER A 359 7.78 0.40 -39.27
CA SER A 359 6.54 -0.03 -39.92
C SER A 359 5.29 0.66 -39.36
N GLY A 360 5.40 1.95 -39.04
CA GLY A 360 4.30 2.75 -38.49
C GLY A 360 3.96 2.49 -37.02
N ILE A 361 4.65 1.55 -36.37
CA ILE A 361 4.55 1.30 -34.93
C ILE A 361 5.75 1.97 -34.27
N CYS A 362 5.48 2.81 -33.28
CA CYS A 362 6.43 3.65 -32.61
C CYS A 362 6.53 3.25 -31.14
N GLU A 363 7.72 2.92 -30.66
CA GLU A 363 7.96 2.59 -29.25
C GLU A 363 8.68 3.75 -28.57
N ILE A 364 8.30 4.06 -27.32
CA ILE A 364 8.97 5.11 -26.53
C ILE A 364 10.46 4.75 -26.40
N TYR A 365 11.33 5.71 -26.70
CA TYR A 365 12.78 5.54 -26.70
C TYR A 365 13.41 6.13 -25.43
N TYR A 366 13.63 5.26 -24.45
CA TYR A 366 14.00 5.63 -23.07
C TYR A 366 15.44 6.11 -22.87
N GLY A 367 15.58 7.02 -21.90
CA GLY A 367 16.80 7.49 -21.25
C GLY A 367 17.60 8.51 -22.03
N HIS A 368 18.92 8.37 -22.05
CA HIS A 368 19.82 9.46 -22.46
C HIS A 368 19.88 9.56 -23.98
N ASN A 369 19.30 10.63 -24.52
CA ASN A 369 19.21 10.90 -25.94
C ASN A 369 19.93 12.20 -26.26
N VAL A 370 21.04 12.12 -27.00
CA VAL A 370 21.74 13.31 -27.49
C VAL A 370 21.12 13.69 -28.83
N VAL A 371 20.56 14.88 -28.92
CA VAL A 371 19.80 15.36 -30.08
C VAL A 371 20.43 16.61 -30.66
N ASN A 372 20.44 16.69 -31.99
CA ASN A 372 20.66 17.95 -32.67
C ASN A 372 19.32 18.67 -32.82
N VAL A 373 19.12 19.80 -32.13
CA VAL A 373 17.82 20.49 -32.14
C VAL A 373 17.49 21.15 -33.48
N LYS A 374 18.49 21.44 -34.33
CA LYS A 374 18.28 21.99 -35.68
C LYS A 374 17.83 20.95 -36.69
N THR A 375 18.24 19.69 -36.52
CA THR A 375 17.88 18.61 -37.47
C THR A 375 16.86 17.64 -36.89
N THR A 376 16.62 17.69 -35.57
CA THR A 376 15.82 16.74 -34.78
C THR A 376 16.40 15.31 -34.71
N ASP A 377 17.62 15.11 -35.22
CA ASP A 377 18.25 13.80 -35.26
C ASP A 377 18.81 13.40 -33.89
N ILE A 378 18.69 12.11 -33.56
CA ILE A 378 19.42 11.51 -32.44
C ILE A 378 20.82 11.13 -32.90
N ILE A 379 21.81 11.52 -32.11
CA ILE A 379 23.22 11.27 -32.35
C ILE A 379 23.63 9.99 -31.63
N ASN A 380 24.07 9.00 -32.41
CA ASN A 380 24.63 7.77 -31.87
C ASN A 380 26.12 7.94 -31.55
N LEU A 381 26.41 8.28 -30.28
CA LEU A 381 27.77 8.57 -29.81
C LEU A 381 28.76 7.39 -29.95
N ASN A 382 28.29 6.15 -30.06
CA ASN A 382 29.15 4.97 -30.26
C ASN A 382 29.86 4.97 -31.61
N ASN A 383 29.28 5.63 -32.61
CA ASN A 383 29.82 5.72 -33.97
C ASN A 383 30.31 7.13 -34.32
N THR A 384 30.24 8.06 -33.36
CA THR A 384 30.63 9.46 -33.55
C THR A 384 32.06 9.67 -33.09
N THR A 385 32.88 10.32 -33.92
CA THR A 385 34.24 10.75 -33.57
C THR A 385 34.27 12.26 -33.28
N SER A 386 35.35 12.75 -32.69
CA SER A 386 35.49 14.15 -32.30
C SER A 386 35.51 15.15 -33.46
N THR A 387 35.71 14.68 -34.70
CA THR A 387 35.62 15.49 -35.93
C THR A 387 34.19 15.77 -36.36
N TYR A 388 33.20 15.08 -35.79
CA TYR A 388 31.79 15.26 -36.10
C TYR A 388 31.22 16.56 -35.52
N PHE A 389 31.68 16.94 -34.33
CA PHE A 389 31.24 18.15 -33.64
C PHE A 389 32.16 19.34 -33.99
N ASP A 390 31.84 20.05 -35.07
CA ASP A 390 32.37 21.39 -35.26
C ASP A 390 31.66 22.40 -34.33
N SER A 391 32.13 23.66 -34.32
CA SER A 391 31.60 24.68 -33.41
C SER A 391 30.13 25.03 -33.66
N GLU A 392 29.67 24.95 -34.91
CA GLU A 392 28.28 25.27 -35.25
C GLU A 392 27.35 24.12 -34.86
N TYR A 393 27.78 22.89 -35.13
CA TYR A 393 27.05 21.68 -34.80
C TYR A 393 26.97 21.47 -33.29
N LEU A 394 28.06 21.75 -32.56
CA LEU A 394 28.09 21.67 -31.10
C LEU A 394 27.09 22.64 -30.43
N ALA A 395 26.89 23.83 -31.02
CA ALA A 395 25.95 24.83 -30.51
C ALA A 395 24.47 24.42 -30.66
N SER A 396 24.15 23.37 -31.43
CA SER A 396 22.79 22.85 -31.59
C SER A 396 22.57 21.50 -30.88
N ILE A 397 23.47 21.07 -30.00
CA ILE A 397 23.31 19.82 -29.25
C ILE A 397 22.55 20.05 -27.94
N ALA A 398 21.59 19.18 -27.67
CA ALA A 398 20.95 19.05 -26.38
C ALA A 398 20.90 17.59 -25.93
N ILE A 399 20.69 17.37 -24.63
CA ILE A 399 20.44 16.06 -24.06
C ILE A 399 18.99 16.02 -23.60
N LEU A 400 18.25 15.02 -24.03
CA LEU A 400 16.93 14.67 -23.55
C LEU A 400 17.03 13.37 -22.75
N ASN A 401 16.60 13.38 -21.50
CA ASN A 401 16.48 12.17 -20.69
C ASN A 401 15.00 11.77 -20.63
N CYS A 402 14.65 10.55 -21.02
CA CYS A 402 13.26 10.11 -21.18
C CYS A 402 12.86 8.96 -20.26
N ASP A 403 11.71 9.04 -19.60
CA ASP A 403 11.06 7.95 -18.85
C ASP A 403 9.74 7.48 -19.53
N ASP A 404 8.92 6.72 -18.81
CA ASP A 404 7.60 6.25 -19.26
C ASP A 404 6.60 7.39 -19.52
N ASN A 405 6.84 8.58 -18.97
CA ASN A 405 5.88 9.67 -18.99
C ASN A 405 6.32 10.79 -19.93
N SER A 406 7.60 11.15 -19.94
CA SER A 406 8.10 12.33 -20.66
C SER A 406 9.61 12.31 -20.92
N CYS A 407 10.06 13.16 -21.84
CA CYS A 407 11.46 13.55 -21.95
C CYS A 407 11.71 14.91 -21.30
N LYS A 408 12.73 15.01 -20.44
CA LYS A 408 13.22 16.28 -19.88
C LYS A 408 14.57 16.64 -20.51
N ARG A 409 14.76 17.90 -20.90
CA ARG A 409 16.11 18.37 -21.25
C ARG A 409 16.97 18.37 -20.00
N THR A 410 18.23 17.99 -20.17
CA THR A 410 19.20 17.95 -19.10
C THR A 410 20.57 18.41 -19.60
N TYR A 411 21.53 18.40 -18.70
CA TYR A 411 22.90 18.89 -18.86
C TYR A 411 23.88 17.90 -18.25
N GLY A 412 25.15 18.02 -18.66
CA GLY A 412 26.21 17.14 -18.19
C GLY A 412 27.31 16.97 -19.23
N TYR A 413 27.91 15.79 -19.26
CA TYR A 413 29.00 15.46 -20.17
C TYR A 413 28.60 14.38 -21.17
N ILE A 414 29.14 14.48 -22.38
CA ILE A 414 29.09 13.42 -23.38
C ILE A 414 30.49 13.04 -23.82
N LYS A 415 30.65 11.78 -24.23
CA LYS A 415 31.91 11.15 -24.66
C LYS A 415 31.73 10.49 -26.02
N THR A 416 32.63 10.79 -26.95
CA THR A 416 32.67 10.20 -28.29
C THR A 416 33.45 8.89 -28.31
N SER A 417 33.35 8.14 -29.42
CA SER A 417 34.04 6.86 -29.62
C SER A 417 35.58 6.94 -29.62
N ASP A 418 36.13 8.13 -29.85
CA ASP A 418 37.56 8.45 -29.78
C ASP A 418 37.97 9.14 -28.47
N ASP A 419 37.18 8.94 -27.40
CA ASP A 419 37.44 9.42 -26.02
C ASP A 419 37.56 10.95 -25.85
N PHE A 420 36.92 11.75 -26.72
CA PHE A 420 36.79 13.19 -26.49
C PHE A 420 35.54 13.52 -25.68
N TYR A 421 35.68 14.50 -24.79
CA TYR A 421 34.63 14.93 -23.88
C TYR A 421 34.09 16.30 -24.25
N TYR A 422 32.79 16.46 -24.07
CA TYR A 422 32.09 17.72 -24.30
C TYR A 422 31.18 18.00 -23.10
N SER A 423 31.14 19.24 -22.63
CA SER A 423 30.15 19.69 -21.65
C SER A 423 28.95 20.27 -22.39
N ILE A 424 27.76 19.75 -22.10
CA ILE A 424 26.48 20.20 -22.64
C ILE A 424 25.74 20.98 -21.55
N SER A 425 25.51 22.27 -21.78
CA SER A 425 24.98 23.20 -20.79
C SER A 425 23.46 23.44 -20.95
N TYR A 426 22.84 23.89 -19.85
CA TYR A 426 21.43 24.27 -19.78
C TYR A 426 21.25 25.41 -18.78
N PRO A 427 20.52 26.50 -19.10
CA PRO A 427 19.65 26.66 -20.28
C PRO A 427 20.37 27.10 -21.56
N LYS A 428 21.56 27.70 -21.44
CA LYS A 428 22.30 28.25 -22.59
C LYS A 428 23.00 27.16 -23.39
N PHE A 429 23.05 27.28 -24.72
CA PHE A 429 23.82 26.41 -25.62
C PHE A 429 25.32 26.76 -25.65
N ASN A 430 25.92 27.00 -24.48
CA ASN A 430 27.36 27.22 -24.34
C ASN A 430 28.13 25.89 -24.27
N ASN A 431 27.77 24.98 -25.18
CA ASN A 431 28.37 23.66 -25.26
C ASN A 431 29.84 23.79 -25.62
N THR A 432 30.71 23.10 -24.89
CA THR A 432 32.16 23.29 -25.01
C THR A 432 32.84 21.94 -25.17
N LYS A 433 33.72 21.83 -26.17
CA LYS A 433 34.66 20.70 -26.29
C LYS A 433 35.74 20.88 -25.23
N LEU A 434 35.89 19.90 -24.34
CA LEU A 434 36.86 19.97 -23.27
C LEU A 434 38.28 19.78 -23.80
N THR A 435 39.20 20.58 -23.27
CA THR A 435 40.64 20.53 -23.52
C THR A 435 41.37 20.17 -22.22
N ASP A 436 42.66 19.85 -22.29
CA ASP A 436 43.49 19.54 -21.11
C ASP A 436 43.44 20.60 -19.99
N ARG A 437 43.06 21.85 -20.31
CA ARG A 437 42.90 22.94 -19.33
C ARG A 437 41.58 22.91 -18.57
N ASP A 438 40.56 22.26 -19.13
CA ASP A 438 39.23 22.16 -18.53
C ASP A 438 39.16 20.99 -17.54
N PHE A 439 40.07 20.02 -17.67
CA PHE A 439 40.25 18.96 -16.70
C PHE A 439 40.97 19.47 -15.46
N ILE A 440 40.47 19.07 -14.30
CA ILE A 440 41.15 19.27 -13.02
C ILE A 440 42.19 18.18 -12.80
N SER A 441 43.19 18.45 -11.95
CA SER A 441 44.22 17.47 -11.63
C SER A 441 43.79 16.48 -10.55
N ASN A 442 42.95 16.91 -9.59
CA ASN A 442 42.45 16.13 -8.46
C ASN A 442 41.20 16.79 -7.85
N CYS A 443 40.45 16.04 -7.03
CA CYS A 443 39.29 16.52 -6.27
C CYS A 443 39.70 17.19 -4.95
N ASN A 444 40.14 18.44 -4.96
CA ASN A 444 40.69 19.06 -3.74
C ASN A 444 39.73 20.03 -3.06
N THR A 445 38.76 20.58 -3.80
CA THR A 445 37.86 21.62 -3.31
C THR A 445 36.41 21.29 -3.67
N ASN A 446 35.46 21.89 -2.98
CA ASN A 446 34.04 21.78 -3.33
C ASN A 446 33.76 22.24 -4.78
N ALA A 447 34.49 23.24 -5.27
CA ALA A 447 34.39 23.71 -6.65
C ALA A 447 34.89 22.70 -7.71
N ASP A 448 35.53 21.60 -7.29
CA ASP A 448 36.00 20.53 -8.17
C ASP A 448 34.94 19.43 -8.36
N ILE A 449 34.00 19.29 -7.43
CA ILE A 449 32.91 18.30 -7.51
C ILE A 449 32.13 18.52 -8.81
N GLY A 450 31.72 17.46 -9.49
CA GLY A 450 31.02 17.56 -10.76
C GLY A 450 31.91 17.86 -11.97
N LYS A 451 33.24 17.95 -11.83
CA LYS A 451 34.18 18.10 -12.96
C LYS A 451 34.87 16.79 -13.34
N LEU A 452 35.39 16.74 -14.57
CA LEU A 452 36.25 15.65 -15.03
C LEU A 452 37.72 15.92 -14.68
N ILE A 453 38.41 14.87 -14.25
CA ILE A 453 39.86 14.83 -14.00
C ILE A 453 40.56 14.35 -15.27
N THR A 454 41.83 14.73 -15.46
CA THR A 454 42.67 14.22 -16.55
C THR A 454 42.55 12.69 -16.65
N GLY A 455 42.23 12.19 -17.85
CA GLY A 455 41.95 10.77 -18.10
C GLY A 455 40.48 10.37 -17.99
N GLY A 456 39.56 11.32 -17.79
CA GLY A 456 38.12 11.08 -17.86
C GLY A 456 37.45 10.62 -16.56
N ASN A 457 38.20 10.56 -15.45
CA ASN A 457 37.64 10.27 -14.13
C ASN A 457 36.71 11.40 -13.68
N PHE A 458 35.69 11.10 -12.88
CA PHE A 458 34.71 12.10 -12.45
C PHE A 458 34.86 12.45 -10.97
N CYS A 459 34.90 13.74 -10.67
CA CYS A 459 35.04 14.20 -9.31
C CYS A 459 33.71 14.20 -8.57
N GLN A 460 33.55 13.32 -7.60
CA GLN A 460 32.28 13.14 -6.91
C GLN A 460 32.19 13.88 -5.58
N LYS A 461 33.27 13.86 -4.80
CA LYS A 461 33.41 14.57 -3.53
C LYS A 461 34.87 14.95 -3.29
N ILE A 462 35.14 15.83 -2.34
CA ILE A 462 36.52 16.16 -1.95
C ILE A 462 37.28 14.86 -1.61
N GLY A 463 38.46 14.72 -2.20
CA GLY A 463 39.36 13.59 -2.02
C GLY A 463 38.97 12.32 -2.76
N TYR A 464 37.86 12.28 -3.49
CA TYR A 464 37.38 11.07 -4.15
C TYR A 464 36.86 11.30 -5.57
N SER A 465 37.35 10.49 -6.50
CA SER A 465 36.91 10.46 -7.88
C SER A 465 36.52 9.06 -8.31
N ILE A 466 35.49 9.00 -9.16
CA ILE A 466 35.04 7.78 -9.80
C ILE A 466 35.94 7.53 -11.01
N THR A 467 36.58 6.36 -11.02
CA THR A 467 37.36 5.91 -12.18
C THR A 467 36.43 5.39 -13.26
N ASP A 468 36.60 5.88 -14.48
CA ASP A 468 35.78 5.53 -15.65
C ASP A 468 34.26 5.60 -15.36
N PRO A 469 33.73 6.80 -15.07
CA PRO A 469 32.33 7.02 -14.67
C PRO A 469 31.35 6.65 -15.78
N MET A 470 31.80 6.72 -17.05
CA MET A 470 31.05 6.39 -18.27
C MET A 470 31.48 5.03 -18.83
N LYS A 471 31.60 4.02 -17.97
CA LYS A 471 31.88 2.64 -18.39
C LYS A 471 30.60 1.90 -18.80
N GLU A 472 30.78 0.74 -19.43
CA GLU A 472 29.65 -0.14 -19.74
C GLU A 472 28.98 -0.61 -18.43
N PRO A 473 27.68 -0.33 -18.24
CA PRO A 473 26.98 -0.73 -17.04
C PRO A 473 26.80 -2.25 -17.02
N VAL A 474 27.00 -2.87 -15.85
CA VAL A 474 26.90 -4.33 -15.70
C VAL A 474 25.47 -4.67 -15.30
N GLY A 475 24.68 -5.19 -16.24
CA GLY A 475 23.31 -5.68 -16.01
C GLY A 475 22.22 -4.60 -16.15
N ASP A 476 22.38 -3.45 -15.49
CA ASP A 476 21.45 -2.32 -15.62
C ASP A 476 21.81 -1.42 -16.81
N LYS A 477 20.85 -0.62 -17.32
CA LYS A 477 21.10 0.31 -18.44
C LYS A 477 21.88 1.57 -18.02
N TYR A 478 21.87 1.90 -16.73
CA TYR A 478 22.47 3.12 -16.17
C TYR A 478 23.21 2.83 -14.87
N ILE A 479 24.25 3.63 -14.57
CA ILE A 479 24.83 3.74 -13.23
C ILE A 479 24.42 5.10 -12.67
N TYR A 480 23.90 5.11 -11.44
CA TYR A 480 23.48 6.34 -10.78
C TYR A 480 24.48 6.73 -9.71
N TYR A 481 24.83 8.01 -9.67
CA TYR A 481 25.73 8.62 -8.71
C TYR A 481 25.05 9.78 -8.00
N ILE A 482 25.50 10.10 -6.79
CA ILE A 482 25.12 11.32 -6.08
C ILE A 482 26.30 12.30 -6.05
N ILE A 483 26.05 13.58 -6.31
CA ILE A 483 27.02 14.66 -6.09
C ILE A 483 26.40 15.81 -5.29
N SER A 484 27.22 16.64 -4.66
CA SER A 484 26.79 17.94 -4.13
C SER A 484 27.20 19.04 -5.12
N ALA A 485 26.24 19.69 -5.75
CA ALA A 485 26.52 20.67 -6.78
C ALA A 485 26.92 22.03 -6.19
N GLU A 486 28.06 22.55 -6.65
CA GLU A 486 28.70 23.78 -6.17
C GLU A 486 28.85 24.81 -7.30
N GLU A 487 29.17 26.06 -6.95
CA GLU A 487 29.08 27.29 -7.77
C GLU A 487 29.77 27.31 -9.17
N LYS A 488 30.46 26.25 -9.59
CA LYS A 488 31.40 26.28 -10.74
C LYS A 488 31.43 25.02 -11.61
N THR A 489 30.31 24.30 -11.70
CA THR A 489 30.24 23.00 -12.38
C THR A 489 29.23 23.05 -13.52
N ILE A 490 29.23 22.05 -14.41
CA ILE A 490 28.17 21.94 -15.44
C ILE A 490 26.80 21.66 -14.80
N PHE A 491 26.77 21.25 -13.53
CA PHE A 491 25.56 20.90 -12.80
C PHE A 491 24.98 22.04 -11.93
N HIS A 492 25.19 23.29 -12.34
CA HIS A 492 25.09 24.46 -11.47
C HIS A 492 23.75 25.23 -11.52
N ASP A 493 22.95 25.10 -12.58
CA ASP A 493 22.16 26.26 -13.04
C ASP A 493 20.87 26.63 -12.25
N LYS A 494 20.40 25.83 -11.25
CA LYS A 494 19.24 26.21 -10.39
C LYS A 494 19.24 25.72 -8.92
N ASP A 495 20.11 24.79 -8.54
CA ASP A 495 19.97 24.00 -7.29
C ASP A 495 21.23 23.98 -6.41
N MET A 496 21.90 25.13 -6.31
CA MET A 496 23.12 25.32 -5.53
C MET A 496 23.00 24.78 -4.09
N GLY A 497 24.01 24.02 -3.66
CA GLY A 497 24.09 23.45 -2.32
C GLY A 497 23.19 22.23 -2.09
N LYS A 498 22.45 21.77 -3.10
CA LYS A 498 21.67 20.53 -3.04
C LYS A 498 22.49 19.33 -3.54
N SER A 499 22.09 18.13 -3.10
CA SER A 499 22.62 16.90 -3.69
C SER A 499 21.81 16.52 -4.93
N LEU A 500 22.48 16.09 -5.98
CA LEU A 500 21.87 15.78 -7.28
C LEU A 500 22.14 14.32 -7.65
N ILE A 501 21.14 13.63 -8.19
CA ILE A 501 21.38 12.36 -8.88
C ILE A 501 21.92 12.64 -10.28
N ILE A 502 22.98 11.92 -10.61
CA ILE A 502 23.58 11.87 -11.93
C ILE A 502 23.46 10.45 -12.45
N SER A 503 22.97 10.28 -13.67
CA SER A 503 22.95 8.99 -14.36
C SER A 503 24.08 8.92 -15.38
N ALA A 504 24.64 7.73 -15.58
CA ALA A 504 25.74 7.47 -16.49
C ALA A 504 25.47 6.28 -17.43
N THR A 505 25.91 6.42 -18.67
CA THR A 505 26.05 5.34 -19.67
C THR A 505 27.50 5.29 -20.15
N THR A 506 27.81 4.44 -21.14
CA THR A 506 29.12 4.40 -21.81
C THR A 506 29.58 5.74 -22.40
N ASN A 507 28.62 6.63 -22.72
CA ASN A 507 28.90 7.84 -23.52
C ASN A 507 28.32 9.12 -22.93
N THR A 508 27.60 9.05 -21.81
CA THR A 508 26.94 10.22 -21.22
C THR A 508 26.98 10.15 -19.70
N LEU A 509 27.07 11.31 -19.05
CA LEU A 509 27.05 11.51 -17.61
C LEU A 509 26.24 12.78 -17.34
N ILE A 510 25.00 12.64 -16.90
CA ILE A 510 24.00 13.70 -16.98
C ILE A 510 23.27 13.86 -15.66
N PHE A 511 22.72 15.04 -15.41
CA PHE A 511 21.77 15.22 -14.32
C PHE A 511 20.51 14.42 -14.60
N ASP A 512 20.05 13.63 -13.63
CA ASP A 512 18.85 12.82 -13.79
C ASP A 512 17.68 13.35 -12.95
N GLY A 513 16.98 14.31 -13.53
CA GLY A 513 15.75 14.87 -12.97
C GLY A 513 14.47 14.12 -13.34
N LEU A 514 14.54 12.82 -13.68
CA LEU A 514 13.36 12.01 -13.98
C LEU A 514 12.61 11.56 -12.72
N SER A 515 11.30 11.39 -12.87
CA SER A 515 10.38 11.01 -11.78
C SER A 515 10.68 9.61 -11.19
N THR A 516 11.29 8.73 -11.99
CA THR A 516 11.71 7.37 -11.59
C THR A 516 12.73 7.35 -10.46
N ASN A 517 13.41 8.47 -10.21
CA ASN A 517 14.39 8.59 -9.13
C ASN A 517 13.78 9.01 -7.80
N LYS A 518 12.49 9.35 -7.76
CA LYS A 518 11.79 9.75 -6.53
C LYS A 518 11.88 8.65 -5.47
N GLY A 519 12.03 9.07 -4.22
CA GLY A 519 11.99 8.23 -3.04
C GLY A 519 13.37 7.96 -2.43
N LEU A 520 13.41 6.96 -1.55
CA LEU A 520 14.60 6.62 -0.77
C LEU A 520 15.60 5.80 -1.60
N LYS A 521 16.87 6.19 -1.58
CA LYS A 521 17.97 5.55 -2.30
C LYS A 521 19.18 5.35 -1.38
N LEU A 522 19.77 4.16 -1.42
CA LEU A 522 21.00 3.81 -0.72
C LEU A 522 22.18 3.91 -1.68
N PHE A 523 23.24 4.60 -1.25
CA PHE A 523 24.46 4.76 -2.02
C PHE A 523 25.66 4.14 -1.28
N GLY A 524 26.52 3.45 -2.02
CA GLY A 524 27.82 2.95 -1.55
C GLY A 524 28.94 3.61 -2.34
N ASN A 525 29.84 4.33 -1.65
CA ASN A 525 30.82 5.21 -2.31
C ASN A 525 30.17 6.16 -3.34
N GLY A 526 28.96 6.62 -3.01
CA GLY A 526 28.19 7.57 -3.82
C GLY A 526 27.61 7.02 -5.13
N ALA A 527 27.67 5.72 -5.39
CA ALA A 527 26.87 5.07 -6.45
C ALA A 527 25.65 4.39 -5.83
N ILE A 528 24.49 4.39 -6.51
CA ILE A 528 23.32 3.63 -6.04
C ILE A 528 23.71 2.15 -5.97
N ILE A 529 23.39 1.51 -4.85
CA ILE A 529 23.58 0.07 -4.65
C ILE A 529 22.27 -0.61 -4.34
N LYS A 530 22.21 -1.94 -4.54
CA LYS A 530 21.07 -2.74 -4.08
C LYS A 530 21.18 -2.95 -2.58
N VAL A 531 20.02 -3.17 -1.95
CA VAL A 531 19.92 -3.46 -0.52
C VAL A 531 20.08 -4.97 -0.31
N GLU A 532 21.23 -5.49 -0.72
CA GLU A 532 21.62 -6.90 -0.64
C GLU A 532 22.94 -7.05 0.12
N GLU A 533 23.12 -8.19 0.80
CA GLU A 533 24.26 -8.45 1.67
C GLU A 533 25.63 -8.15 1.03
N SER A 534 25.83 -8.60 -0.20
CA SER A 534 27.12 -8.44 -0.89
C SER A 534 27.48 -6.97 -1.17
N ASP A 535 26.48 -6.14 -1.44
CA ASP A 535 26.70 -4.73 -1.77
C ASP A 535 26.90 -3.92 -0.49
N ILE A 536 26.09 -4.15 0.54
CA ILE A 536 26.22 -3.47 1.83
C ILE A 536 27.58 -3.76 2.47
N ASN A 537 27.99 -5.03 2.54
CA ASN A 537 29.26 -5.43 3.15
C ASN A 537 30.49 -4.85 2.41
N LYS A 538 30.39 -4.65 1.09
CA LYS A 538 31.45 -4.03 0.28
C LYS A 538 31.65 -2.54 0.61
N PHE A 539 30.58 -1.86 1.04
CA PHE A 539 30.56 -0.40 1.25
C PHE A 539 30.26 0.02 2.68
N GLN A 540 30.41 -0.87 3.66
CA GLN A 540 30.01 -0.68 5.06
C GLN A 540 30.48 0.61 5.76
N ASN A 541 31.54 1.28 5.29
CA ASN A 541 32.05 2.54 5.84
C ASN A 541 31.74 3.75 4.93
N ALA A 542 30.97 3.56 3.87
CA ALA A 542 30.68 4.57 2.85
C ALA A 542 29.23 4.50 2.38
N LEU A 543 28.34 3.99 3.25
CA LEU A 543 26.90 3.98 3.02
C LEU A 543 26.34 5.37 3.30
N THR A 544 25.60 5.91 2.35
CA THR A 544 24.85 7.15 2.53
C THR A 544 23.42 6.97 2.06
N LEU A 545 22.50 7.66 2.73
CA LEU A 545 21.07 7.54 2.48
C LEU A 545 20.52 8.88 2.01
N TYR A 546 19.77 8.86 0.92
CA TYR A 546 19.15 10.06 0.36
C TYR A 546 17.69 9.80 0.06
N TYR A 547 16.87 10.81 0.28
CA TYR A 547 15.52 10.88 -0.28
C TYR A 547 15.53 11.91 -1.41
N CYS A 548 15.07 11.50 -2.59
CA CYS A 548 15.07 12.33 -3.79
C CYS A 548 13.65 12.66 -4.22
N ASP A 549 13.43 13.89 -4.67
CA ASP A 549 12.15 14.33 -5.23
C ASP A 549 12.00 13.91 -6.72
N ASP A 550 10.89 14.29 -7.33
CA ASP A 550 10.58 14.04 -8.75
C ASP A 550 11.40 14.89 -9.74
N LYS A 551 12.25 15.78 -9.20
CA LYS A 551 13.18 16.64 -9.94
C LYS A 551 14.62 16.15 -9.82
N GLY A 552 14.88 15.02 -9.14
CA GLY A 552 16.22 14.47 -8.96
C GLY A 552 17.08 15.24 -7.94
N LEU A 553 16.44 16.09 -7.13
CA LEU A 553 17.08 16.77 -6.02
C LEU A 553 16.96 15.90 -4.78
N CYS A 554 18.08 15.72 -4.09
CA CYS A 554 18.18 14.77 -3.01
C CYS A 554 18.59 15.46 -1.71
N LYS A 555 17.95 15.01 -0.63
CA LYS A 555 18.29 15.37 0.74
C LYS A 555 18.94 14.17 1.43
N SER A 556 20.11 14.39 2.03
CA SER A 556 20.76 13.35 2.82
C SER A 556 19.98 13.13 4.12
N LEU A 557 19.79 11.87 4.49
CA LEU A 557 19.02 11.45 5.65
C LEU A 557 19.88 10.64 6.63
N ASN A 558 19.54 10.75 7.91
CA ASN A 558 20.04 9.81 8.90
C ASN A 558 19.26 8.50 8.76
N GLY A 559 19.81 7.40 9.26
CA GLY A 559 19.07 6.14 9.21
C GLY A 559 19.83 4.93 9.68
N TYR A 560 19.23 3.78 9.45
CA TYR A 560 19.82 2.47 9.69
C TYR A 560 19.58 1.56 8.49
N VAL A 561 20.56 0.72 8.20
CA VAL A 561 20.49 -0.30 7.15
C VAL A 561 20.93 -1.64 7.72
N THR A 562 20.24 -2.71 7.33
CA THR A 562 20.65 -4.09 7.60
C THR A 562 21.00 -4.81 6.31
N ASP A 563 21.94 -5.75 6.37
CA ASP A 563 22.24 -6.65 5.26
C ASP A 563 21.20 -7.78 5.08
N GLY A 564 20.20 -7.85 5.97
CA GLY A 564 19.19 -8.90 6.03
C GLY A 564 19.60 -10.10 6.89
N ASN A 565 20.81 -10.09 7.45
CA ASN A 565 21.32 -11.08 8.39
C ASN A 565 21.52 -10.43 9.77
N ASP A 566 22.75 -10.46 10.30
CA ASP A 566 23.12 -10.00 11.64
C ASP A 566 23.91 -8.68 11.63
N ASN A 567 24.15 -8.06 10.46
CA ASN A 567 24.90 -6.81 10.38
C ASN A 567 23.98 -5.60 10.23
N TYR A 568 24.25 -4.57 11.03
CA TYR A 568 23.47 -3.33 11.09
C TYR A 568 24.40 -2.13 11.05
N TYR A 569 24.04 -1.13 10.27
CA TYR A 569 24.84 0.07 10.04
C TYR A 569 24.01 1.32 10.32
N GLN A 570 24.57 2.24 11.09
CA GLN A 570 24.04 3.58 11.27
C GLN A 570 24.59 4.49 10.17
N ILE A 571 23.69 5.24 9.53
CA ILE A 571 24.00 6.19 8.47
C ILE A 571 23.75 7.61 8.96
N TYR A 572 24.66 8.52 8.65
CA TYR A 572 24.61 9.92 9.05
C TYR A 572 24.38 10.84 7.85
N SER A 573 23.51 11.84 8.03
CA SER A 573 23.17 12.83 6.99
C SER A 573 24.27 13.88 6.75
N ASP A 574 25.26 13.95 7.64
CA ASP A 574 26.38 14.90 7.55
C ASP A 574 27.53 14.40 6.65
N GLY A 575 27.38 13.21 6.07
CA GLY A 575 28.37 12.58 5.20
C GLY A 575 29.50 11.86 5.94
N SER A 576 29.41 11.74 7.27
CA SER A 576 30.30 10.88 8.05
C SER A 576 30.20 9.42 7.60
N ASP A 577 31.29 8.68 7.76
CA ASP A 577 31.33 7.25 7.48
C ASP A 577 30.24 6.51 8.28
N SER A 578 29.55 5.57 7.63
CA SER A 578 28.61 4.69 8.30
C SER A 578 29.34 3.81 9.32
N THR A 579 28.68 3.53 10.45
CA THR A 579 29.28 2.76 11.54
C THR A 579 28.47 1.51 11.86
N PRO A 580 29.12 0.38 12.21
CA PRO A 580 28.41 -0.80 12.68
C PRO A 580 27.72 -0.50 14.02
N VAL A 581 26.47 -0.92 14.15
CA VAL A 581 25.70 -0.77 15.38
C VAL A 581 26.10 -1.86 16.36
N ASN A 582 26.71 -1.47 17.47
CA ASN A 582 27.10 -2.37 18.57
C ASN A 582 26.44 -1.95 19.90
N GLN A 583 25.27 -1.32 19.84
CA GLN A 583 24.64 -0.72 21.03
C GLN A 583 23.64 -1.68 21.67
N ASP A 584 23.84 -1.93 22.96
CA ASP A 584 22.84 -2.55 23.83
C ASP A 584 21.96 -1.45 24.47
N ASN A 585 20.99 -0.92 23.72
CA ASN A 585 19.92 -0.06 24.28
C ASN A 585 18.61 -0.83 24.52
N GLU A 586 18.01 -0.69 25.71
CA GLU A 586 16.58 -0.97 25.87
C GLU A 586 15.74 0.16 25.25
N CYS A 587 14.63 -0.18 24.59
CA CYS A 587 13.79 0.84 24.00
C CYS A 587 13.04 1.67 25.05
N THR A 588 13.50 2.91 25.21
CA THR A 588 12.99 3.90 26.15
C THR A 588 12.93 5.27 25.47
N SER A 589 12.30 6.25 26.12
CA SER A 589 12.23 7.62 25.62
C SER A 589 13.62 8.24 25.40
N GLU A 590 14.65 7.77 26.10
CA GLU A 590 16.04 8.23 25.95
C GLU A 590 16.76 7.59 24.75
N SER A 591 16.28 6.44 24.28
CA SER A 591 16.83 5.71 23.13
C SER A 591 15.97 5.83 21.88
N ILE A 592 14.99 6.74 21.87
CA ILE A 592 14.12 6.98 20.72
C ILE A 592 14.94 7.35 19.47
N GLY A 593 14.57 6.80 18.32
CA GLY A 593 15.30 6.97 17.07
C GLY A 593 16.60 6.15 16.96
N LYS A 594 16.83 5.20 17.88
CA LYS A 594 17.96 4.25 17.85
C LYS A 594 17.49 2.82 17.67
N LEU A 595 18.41 1.93 17.33
CA LEU A 595 18.15 0.49 17.43
C LEU A 595 18.25 0.02 18.89
N ASP A 596 17.37 -0.91 19.27
CA ASP A 596 17.39 -1.59 20.57
C ASP A 596 18.34 -2.82 20.58
N ASN A 597 18.44 -3.52 21.71
CA ASN A 597 19.24 -4.76 21.88
C ASN A 597 18.89 -5.88 20.89
N TYR A 598 17.72 -5.80 20.24
CA TYR A 598 17.24 -6.77 19.26
C TYR A 598 17.35 -6.22 17.83
N HIS A 599 18.08 -5.13 17.64
CA HIS A 599 18.26 -4.42 16.38
C HIS A 599 16.94 -3.94 15.74
N LYS A 600 15.93 -3.66 16.56
CA LYS A 600 14.66 -3.07 16.16
C LYS A 600 14.70 -1.56 16.40
N PHE A 601 14.04 -0.80 15.53
CA PHE A 601 14.00 0.65 15.62
C PHE A 601 13.08 1.11 16.76
N CYS A 602 13.62 1.86 17.71
CA CYS A 602 12.90 2.30 18.90
C CYS A 602 12.10 3.59 18.67
N LEU A 603 10.79 3.53 18.91
CA LEU A 603 9.87 4.67 18.92
C LEU A 603 9.64 5.24 20.34
N GLY A 604 10.52 4.94 21.29
CA GLY A 604 10.51 5.47 22.65
C GLY A 604 9.86 4.55 23.70
N HIS A 605 8.89 3.73 23.30
CA HIS A 605 8.30 2.72 24.18
C HIS A 605 8.05 1.37 23.48
N GLU A 606 7.95 1.38 22.14
CA GLU A 606 7.89 0.20 21.28
C GLU A 606 9.06 0.18 20.31
N SER A 607 9.36 -1.01 19.81
CA SER A 607 10.36 -1.17 18.74
C SER A 607 9.77 -1.89 17.54
N ILE A 608 10.09 -1.37 16.36
CA ILE A 608 9.63 -1.88 15.07
C ILE A 608 10.76 -2.61 14.36
N SER A 609 10.47 -3.77 13.79
CA SER A 609 11.48 -4.54 13.04
C SER A 609 11.64 -3.97 11.63
N PHE A 610 12.82 -4.13 11.04
CA PHE A 610 13.02 -3.84 9.61
C PHE A 610 12.00 -4.58 8.76
N LEU A 611 11.51 -3.93 7.72
CA LEU A 611 10.66 -4.58 6.72
C LEU A 611 11.52 -5.56 5.90
N THR A 612 10.95 -6.68 5.50
CA THR A 612 11.65 -7.73 4.72
C THR A 612 11.17 -7.80 3.27
N ASN A 613 9.96 -7.32 2.98
CA ASN A 613 9.33 -7.36 1.67
C ASN A 613 8.83 -5.96 1.27
N GLY A 614 8.58 -5.73 -0.03
CA GLY A 614 8.37 -4.45 -0.73
C GLY A 614 7.35 -3.44 -0.18
N ASP A 615 6.81 -3.67 1.01
CA ASP A 615 6.01 -2.75 1.80
C ASP A 615 6.80 -1.48 2.14
N LYS A 616 6.07 -0.37 2.24
CA LYS A 616 6.54 0.87 2.87
C LYS A 616 5.80 1.05 4.18
N ALA A 617 6.47 1.61 5.18
CA ALA A 617 5.84 1.99 6.45
C ALA A 617 6.33 3.36 6.89
N TYR A 618 5.41 4.17 7.40
CA TYR A 618 5.73 5.48 7.96
C TYR A 618 5.39 5.57 9.44
N TYR A 619 6.28 6.22 10.20
CA TYR A 619 6.10 6.50 11.62
C TYR A 619 6.54 7.92 11.91
N ILE A 620 5.89 8.60 12.85
CA ILE A 620 6.34 9.91 13.33
C ILE A 620 6.56 9.80 14.83
N PHE A 621 7.64 10.35 15.36
CA PHE A 621 7.83 10.44 16.79
C PHE A 621 8.35 11.81 17.20
N LYS A 622 8.02 12.24 18.42
CA LYS A 622 8.47 13.51 18.98
C LYS A 622 9.87 13.35 19.60
N LYS A 623 10.79 14.25 19.23
CA LYS A 623 12.16 14.26 19.75
C LYS A 623 12.28 15.20 20.95
N ASP A 624 11.93 16.46 20.75
CA ASP A 624 11.95 17.51 21.76
C ASP A 624 11.10 18.72 21.33
N GLY A 625 10.47 19.43 22.28
CA GLY A 625 9.70 20.65 21.96
C GLY A 625 8.60 20.40 20.92
N ASN A 626 8.70 21.02 19.74
CA ASN A 626 7.82 20.77 18.58
C ASN A 626 8.55 20.06 17.42
N ASN A 627 9.76 19.53 17.67
CA ASN A 627 10.51 18.76 16.69
C ASN A 627 10.03 17.31 16.70
N TYR A 628 9.59 16.86 15.54
CA TYR A 628 9.22 15.49 15.26
C TYR A 628 10.18 14.92 14.22
N SER A 629 10.28 13.60 14.15
CA SER A 629 11.03 12.90 13.13
C SER A 629 10.09 11.97 12.38
N LEU A 630 10.03 12.10 11.05
CA LEU A 630 9.39 11.10 10.18
C LEU A 630 10.39 9.98 9.91
N VAL A 631 9.95 8.76 10.15
CA VAL A 631 10.67 7.53 9.83
C VAL A 631 10.03 6.90 8.60
N ARG A 632 10.84 6.67 7.57
CA ARG A 632 10.45 5.93 6.36
C ARG A 632 11.10 4.55 6.41
N GLY A 633 10.28 3.52 6.62
CA GLY A 633 10.68 2.13 6.54
C GLY A 633 10.45 1.60 5.12
N ILE A 634 11.48 1.04 4.52
CA ILE A 634 11.41 0.18 3.33
C ILE A 634 12.20 -1.10 3.63
N PRO A 635 12.21 -2.13 2.75
CA PRO A 635 12.98 -3.35 3.01
C PRO A 635 14.41 -3.05 3.45
N ASN A 636 14.78 -3.57 4.62
CA ASN A 636 16.12 -3.46 5.22
C ASN A 636 16.62 -2.03 5.51
N ILE A 637 15.78 -0.98 5.40
CA ILE A 637 16.18 0.42 5.65
C ILE A 637 15.17 1.17 6.51
N PHE A 638 15.67 1.91 7.48
CA PHE A 638 14.95 3.00 8.13
C PHE A 638 15.63 4.33 7.83
N ALA A 639 14.92 5.26 7.20
CA ALA A 639 15.36 6.65 7.02
C ALA A 639 14.66 7.56 8.02
N ILE A 640 15.39 8.50 8.61
CA ILE A 640 14.90 9.43 9.64
C ILE A 640 15.08 10.85 9.13
N GLU A 641 14.01 11.62 9.17
CA GLU A 641 14.01 13.02 8.78
C GLU A 641 13.33 13.89 9.83
N ASP A 642 14.08 14.84 10.38
CA ASP A 642 13.58 15.78 11.38
C ASP A 642 12.77 16.91 10.72
N HIS A 643 11.65 17.28 11.34
CA HIS A 643 10.77 18.36 10.93
C HIS A 643 10.13 19.05 12.15
N ASN A 644 9.92 20.36 12.06
CA ASN A 644 9.33 21.15 13.14
C ASN A 644 7.90 21.54 12.78
N TYR A 645 6.92 20.91 13.43
CA TYR A 645 5.51 21.18 13.20
C TYR A 645 5.04 22.39 14.02
N SER A 646 4.00 23.07 13.54
CA SER A 646 3.35 24.18 14.25
C SER A 646 2.49 23.66 15.43
N GLY A 647 3.16 23.21 16.49
CA GLY A 647 2.53 22.65 17.69
C GLY A 647 2.47 21.13 17.69
N ASP A 648 1.72 20.58 18.64
CA ASP A 648 1.58 19.14 18.79
C ASP A 648 0.66 18.52 17.73
N LEU A 649 0.99 17.30 17.32
CA LEU A 649 0.18 16.54 16.39
C LEU A 649 -1.06 15.98 17.13
N PRO A 650 -2.30 16.35 16.75
CA PRO A 650 -3.52 15.75 17.29
C PRO A 650 -3.63 14.27 16.91
N LYS A 651 -4.68 13.59 17.41
CA LYS A 651 -4.86 12.15 17.15
C LYS A 651 -4.93 11.81 15.65
N PHE A 652 -5.58 12.59 14.79
CA PHE A 652 -5.61 12.34 13.34
C PHE A 652 -4.90 13.44 12.56
N ASN A 653 -4.04 13.07 11.61
CA ASN A 653 -3.32 14.00 10.74
C ASN A 653 -3.23 13.49 9.31
N VAL A 654 -3.16 14.41 8.36
CA VAL A 654 -2.78 14.14 6.98
C VAL A 654 -1.46 14.85 6.73
N ILE A 655 -0.43 14.12 6.33
CA ILE A 655 0.91 14.65 6.12
C ILE A 655 1.32 14.37 4.68
N ASN A 656 1.86 15.38 4.01
CA ASN A 656 2.59 15.18 2.76
C ASN A 656 3.96 14.58 3.10
N THR A 657 4.20 13.33 2.73
CA THR A 657 5.43 12.59 3.05
C THR A 657 6.65 13.02 2.22
N ASP A 658 6.45 13.85 1.20
CA ASP A 658 7.51 14.47 0.40
C ASP A 658 7.96 15.79 1.02
N SER A 659 7.05 16.74 1.23
CA SER A 659 7.36 18.05 1.82
C SER A 659 7.42 18.08 3.35
N LEU A 660 6.87 17.04 3.99
CA LEU A 660 6.61 16.92 5.43
C LEU A 660 5.54 17.85 6.00
N ASP A 661 4.84 18.61 5.15
CA ASP A 661 3.83 19.54 5.60
C ASP A 661 2.56 18.82 6.10
N LYS A 662 1.97 19.38 7.16
CA LYS A 662 0.65 18.97 7.62
C LYS A 662 -0.43 19.61 6.77
N ILE A 663 -1.31 18.79 6.20
CA ILE A 663 -2.45 19.23 5.41
C ILE A 663 -3.65 19.49 6.33
N ASP A 664 -4.24 20.68 6.20
CA ASP A 664 -5.48 21.04 6.89
C ASP A 664 -6.70 20.74 6.01
N LEU A 665 -7.41 19.66 6.34
CA LEU A 665 -8.63 19.26 5.63
C LEU A 665 -9.78 20.25 5.80
N GLY A 666 -9.72 21.15 6.80
CA GLY A 666 -10.72 22.21 6.98
C GLY A 666 -10.61 23.34 5.95
N THR A 667 -9.50 23.39 5.20
CA THR A 667 -9.23 24.44 4.19
C THR A 667 -8.85 23.90 2.82
N SER A 668 -8.42 22.63 2.72
CA SER A 668 -7.94 22.03 1.46
C SER A 668 -9.06 21.70 0.47
N THR A 669 -8.91 22.16 -0.78
CA THR A 669 -9.82 21.87 -1.90
C THR A 669 -9.46 20.56 -2.61
N ALA A 670 -10.31 20.08 -3.51
CA ALA A 670 -10.02 18.89 -4.32
C ALA A 670 -8.76 19.08 -5.19
N ILE A 671 -8.48 20.30 -5.64
CA ILE A 671 -7.28 20.62 -6.41
C ILE A 671 -6.02 20.42 -5.54
N ASP A 672 -6.04 20.93 -4.30
CA ASP A 672 -4.91 20.80 -3.37
C ASP A 672 -4.59 19.34 -3.06
N LEU A 673 -5.63 18.54 -2.82
CA LEU A 673 -5.49 17.11 -2.50
C LEU A 673 -5.10 16.28 -3.73
N THR A 674 -5.67 16.54 -4.91
CA THR A 674 -5.36 15.79 -6.14
C THR A 674 -3.91 15.99 -6.57
N ASN A 675 -3.40 17.22 -6.50
CA ASN A 675 -2.03 17.53 -6.91
C ASN A 675 -0.96 16.84 -6.04
N ASN A 676 -1.29 16.55 -4.78
CA ASN A 676 -0.36 15.93 -3.83
C ASN A 676 -0.71 14.47 -3.52
N LYS A 677 -1.74 13.89 -4.18
CA LYS A 677 -2.39 12.66 -3.71
C LYS A 677 -1.41 11.51 -3.47
N ASP A 678 -0.37 11.37 -4.31
CA ASP A 678 0.57 10.26 -4.25
C ASP A 678 1.58 10.38 -3.09
N ASP A 679 1.69 11.56 -2.50
CA ASP A 679 2.60 11.85 -1.39
C ASP A 679 1.88 11.98 -0.05
N LEU A 680 0.55 12.01 -0.03
CA LEU A 680 -0.23 12.10 1.21
C LEU A 680 -0.24 10.76 1.95
N ALA A 681 -0.11 10.82 3.27
CA ALA A 681 -0.37 9.69 4.16
C ALA A 681 -1.19 10.14 5.39
N LEU A 682 -2.04 9.23 5.88
CA LEU A 682 -2.82 9.45 7.08
C LEU A 682 -2.03 8.94 8.29
N PHE A 683 -2.04 9.69 9.37
CA PHE A 683 -1.37 9.33 10.62
C PHE A 683 -2.35 9.40 11.79
N ASN A 684 -2.31 8.35 12.62
CA ASN A 684 -2.97 8.29 13.91
C ASN A 684 -1.91 8.41 15.01
N CYS A 685 -2.05 9.37 15.91
CA CYS A 685 -1.08 9.70 16.96
C CYS A 685 -1.61 9.33 18.34
N ASP A 686 -0.79 8.61 19.10
CA ASP A 686 -0.95 8.50 20.55
C ASP A 686 -0.34 9.73 21.23
N THR A 687 -1.21 10.60 21.74
CA THR A 687 -0.81 11.85 22.38
C THR A 687 -0.13 11.65 23.74
N SER A 688 -0.21 10.45 24.33
CA SER A 688 0.47 10.13 25.59
C SER A 688 1.93 9.77 25.38
N THR A 689 2.25 9.08 24.28
CA THR A 689 3.62 8.68 23.91
C THR A 689 4.24 9.60 22.85
N ASN A 690 3.45 10.47 22.21
CA ASN A 690 3.82 11.33 21.09
C ASN A 690 4.40 10.56 19.90
N VAL A 691 3.83 9.37 19.64
CA VAL A 691 4.16 8.52 18.49
C VAL A 691 2.94 8.47 17.57
N CYS A 692 3.16 8.61 16.27
CA CYS A 692 2.15 8.42 15.25
C CYS A 692 2.50 7.25 14.35
N LYS A 693 1.47 6.46 14.02
CA LYS A 693 1.53 5.35 13.07
C LYS A 693 0.73 5.74 11.84
N GLN A 694 1.20 5.33 10.67
CA GLN A 694 0.39 5.42 9.47
C GLN A 694 -0.94 4.67 9.68
N THR A 695 -2.04 5.27 9.26
CA THR A 695 -3.39 4.70 9.27
C THR A 695 -4.00 4.77 7.86
N PHE A 696 -5.18 4.19 7.70
CA PHE A 696 -5.85 3.97 6.42
C PHE A 696 -7.32 4.35 6.52
N GLY A 697 -7.95 4.65 5.39
CA GLY A 697 -9.36 5.05 5.34
C GLY A 697 -9.67 6.06 4.24
N TYR A 698 -10.58 6.99 4.53
CA TYR A 698 -11.07 7.99 3.58
C TYR A 698 -10.92 9.40 4.13
N ILE A 699 -10.67 10.35 3.22
CA ILE A 699 -10.81 11.79 3.50
C ILE A 699 -11.69 12.43 2.43
N LYS A 700 -12.26 13.60 2.74
CA LYS A 700 -13.00 14.43 1.77
C LYS A 700 -12.39 15.83 1.67
N SER A 701 -12.48 16.43 0.48
CA SER A 701 -12.11 17.83 0.28
C SER A 701 -13.14 18.80 0.86
N ASN A 702 -12.73 20.05 1.08
CA ASN A 702 -13.59 21.14 1.60
C ASN A 702 -14.31 21.92 0.49
N ASP A 703 -14.75 21.22 -0.56
CA ASP A 703 -15.55 21.82 -1.63
C ASP A 703 -17.04 21.72 -1.31
N SER A 704 -17.87 22.57 -1.94
CA SER A 704 -19.33 22.47 -1.84
C SER A 704 -19.88 21.13 -2.34
N SER A 705 -19.18 20.52 -3.31
CA SER A 705 -19.35 19.14 -3.76
C SER A 705 -18.05 18.39 -3.49
N PRO A 706 -17.94 17.70 -2.34
CA PRO A 706 -16.68 17.14 -1.89
C PRO A 706 -16.20 16.01 -2.82
N THR A 707 -14.91 16.00 -3.09
CA THR A 707 -14.22 14.84 -3.70
C THR A 707 -13.67 13.96 -2.59
N TYR A 708 -13.84 12.65 -2.74
CA TYR A 708 -13.41 11.66 -1.75
C TYR A 708 -12.15 10.94 -2.22
N TYR A 709 -11.25 10.71 -1.27
CA TYR A 709 -9.97 10.05 -1.51
C TYR A 709 -9.85 8.86 -0.59
N SER A 710 -9.28 7.78 -1.13
CA SER A 710 -9.09 6.52 -0.43
C SER A 710 -7.61 6.26 -0.21
N PHE A 711 -7.25 5.87 1.01
CA PHE A 711 -5.89 5.61 1.48
C PHE A 711 -5.82 4.16 1.94
N ASN A 712 -5.09 3.34 1.18
CA ASN A 712 -4.85 1.94 1.47
C ASN A 712 -3.33 1.69 1.47
N LYS A 713 -2.84 0.81 2.34
CA LYS A 713 -1.40 0.53 2.53
C LYS A 713 -0.66 0.22 1.22
N ASP A 714 -1.24 -0.62 0.38
CA ASP A 714 -0.55 -1.23 -0.77
C ASP A 714 -1.01 -0.68 -2.13
N LYS A 715 -1.93 0.29 -2.10
CA LYS A 715 -2.45 0.92 -3.31
C LYS A 715 -2.07 2.38 -3.34
N ILE A 716 -1.83 2.86 -4.55
CA ILE A 716 -1.75 4.30 -4.82
C ILE A 716 -3.02 4.94 -4.29
N ASN A 717 -2.91 6.10 -3.64
CA ASN A 717 -4.08 6.85 -3.20
C ASN A 717 -4.96 7.18 -4.41
N THR A 718 -6.24 6.85 -4.31
CA THR A 718 -7.20 6.96 -5.41
C THR A 718 -8.30 7.95 -5.08
N ILE A 719 -8.78 8.62 -6.12
CA ILE A 719 -10.06 9.32 -6.07
C ILE A 719 -11.16 8.26 -6.11
N VAL A 720 -12.13 8.35 -5.21
CA VAL A 720 -13.25 7.41 -5.13
C VAL A 720 -14.30 7.79 -6.19
N ASP A 721 -14.54 6.89 -7.15
CA ASP A 721 -15.60 7.08 -8.13
C ASP A 721 -16.96 6.63 -7.57
N LEU A 722 -17.70 7.60 -7.05
CA LEU A 722 -19.06 7.44 -6.54
C LEU A 722 -20.15 7.48 -7.63
N THR A 723 -19.78 7.57 -8.90
CA THR A 723 -20.69 7.66 -10.05
C THR A 723 -20.69 6.42 -10.94
N SER A 724 -19.77 5.48 -10.69
CA SER A 724 -19.64 4.22 -11.43
C SER A 724 -20.91 3.36 -11.41
N THR A 725 -21.12 2.58 -12.48
CA THR A 725 -22.23 1.62 -12.58
C THR A 725 -21.70 0.17 -12.60
N PRO A 726 -22.20 -0.73 -11.75
CA PRO A 726 -23.22 -0.51 -10.71
C PRO A 726 -22.69 0.34 -9.55
N LEU A 727 -23.55 1.22 -9.01
CA LEU A 727 -23.20 2.04 -7.86
C LEU A 727 -22.82 1.16 -6.66
N PRO A 728 -21.92 1.62 -5.78
CA PRO A 728 -21.65 0.95 -4.52
C PRO A 728 -22.97 0.70 -3.79
N THR A 729 -23.16 -0.53 -3.32
CA THR A 729 -24.29 -0.92 -2.49
C THR A 729 -23.79 -1.25 -1.09
N CYS A 730 -24.58 -0.97 -0.07
CA CYS A 730 -24.36 -1.48 1.28
C CYS A 730 -25.36 -2.61 1.53
N ALA A 731 -25.04 -3.84 1.11
CA ALA A 731 -26.00 -4.96 1.16
C ALA A 731 -25.42 -6.25 1.77
N THR A 732 -24.11 -6.45 1.69
CA THR A 732 -23.42 -7.68 2.11
C THR A 732 -22.24 -7.38 3.02
N ASP A 733 -21.78 -8.33 3.83
CA ASP A 733 -20.59 -8.16 4.67
C ASP A 733 -19.33 -7.70 3.90
N ASN A 734 -19.27 -7.97 2.59
CA ASN A 734 -18.17 -7.53 1.72
C ASN A 734 -18.26 -6.03 1.37
N ASP A 735 -19.37 -5.38 1.69
CA ASP A 735 -19.60 -3.94 1.48
C ASP A 735 -19.23 -3.10 2.69
N VAL A 736 -19.03 -3.72 3.87
CA VAL A 736 -18.58 -3.01 5.08
C VAL A 736 -17.32 -2.23 4.75
N GLY A 737 -17.26 -0.97 5.18
CA GLY A 737 -16.14 -0.07 4.92
C GLY A 737 -16.07 0.52 3.51
N LYS A 738 -17.05 0.24 2.62
CA LYS A 738 -17.19 0.96 1.34
C LYS A 738 -17.94 2.27 1.52
N LEU A 739 -17.45 3.31 0.87
CA LEU A 739 -18.12 4.60 0.80
C LEU A 739 -19.29 4.56 -0.21
N GLN A 740 -20.44 5.11 0.18
CA GLN A 740 -21.66 5.17 -0.64
C GLN A 740 -21.76 6.50 -1.40
N PRO A 741 -22.63 6.62 -2.42
CA PRO A 741 -22.73 7.83 -3.25
C PRO A 741 -23.07 9.12 -2.49
N ASN A 742 -23.73 9.02 -1.34
CA ASN A 742 -24.02 10.13 -0.44
C ASN A 742 -22.85 10.49 0.50
N GLY A 743 -21.70 9.82 0.36
CA GLY A 743 -20.52 9.99 1.22
C GLY A 743 -20.61 9.30 2.58
N SER A 744 -21.62 8.45 2.81
CA SER A 744 -21.74 7.64 4.01
C SER A 744 -20.83 6.41 3.92
N LEU A 745 -20.40 5.88 5.07
CA LEU A 745 -19.67 4.64 5.19
C LEU A 745 -20.65 3.50 5.50
N CYS A 746 -20.50 2.39 4.78
CA CYS A 746 -21.27 1.19 5.01
C CYS A 746 -20.79 0.45 6.27
N LEU A 747 -21.66 0.27 7.26
CA LEU A 747 -21.41 -0.42 8.52
C LEU A 747 -22.43 -1.56 8.69
N ILE A 748 -22.28 -2.67 7.97
CA ILE A 748 -23.16 -3.83 8.19
C ILE A 748 -22.75 -4.53 9.48
N ASN A 749 -23.70 -4.65 10.41
CA ASN A 749 -23.57 -5.55 11.55
C ASN A 749 -24.29 -6.87 11.23
N SER A 750 -23.80 -7.97 11.79
CA SER A 750 -24.15 -9.39 11.58
C SER A 750 -25.65 -9.78 11.56
N GLU A 751 -26.58 -8.84 11.74
CA GLU A 751 -28.02 -9.02 11.61
C GLU A 751 -28.68 -7.95 10.73
N SER A 752 -28.67 -8.15 9.41
CA SER A 752 -29.64 -7.65 8.40
C SER A 752 -29.99 -6.15 8.29
N SER A 753 -29.49 -5.28 9.16
CA SER A 753 -29.71 -3.83 9.09
C SER A 753 -28.46 -3.14 8.55
N VAL A 754 -28.58 -2.72 7.30
CA VAL A 754 -27.66 -1.82 6.63
C VAL A 754 -27.63 -0.51 7.41
N ILE A 755 -26.45 -0.13 7.92
CA ILE A 755 -26.25 1.16 8.57
C ILE A 755 -25.27 1.96 7.71
N GLU A 756 -25.67 3.18 7.40
CA GLU A 756 -24.89 4.15 6.65
C GLU A 756 -24.63 5.35 7.55
N GLU A 757 -23.36 5.67 7.78
CA GLU A 757 -22.97 6.76 8.68
C GLU A 757 -22.14 7.80 7.93
N THR A 758 -22.41 9.09 8.18
CA THR A 758 -21.63 10.19 7.59
C THR A 758 -20.42 10.53 8.45
N MET A 759 -19.46 11.27 7.88
CA MET A 759 -18.28 11.76 8.60
C MET A 759 -18.69 12.76 9.68
N ILE A 760 -18.89 12.28 10.90
CA ILE A 760 -19.28 13.08 12.07
C ILE A 760 -18.14 13.05 13.08
N ASN A 761 -17.65 14.22 13.49
CA ASN A 761 -16.55 14.32 14.42
C ASN A 761 -16.78 13.56 15.74
N TYR A 762 -15.73 12.91 16.24
CA TYR A 762 -15.70 12.14 17.49
C TYR A 762 -16.56 10.87 17.51
N LYS A 763 -17.15 10.46 16.39
CA LYS A 763 -17.82 9.16 16.32
C LYS A 763 -16.80 8.04 16.18
N GLU A 764 -17.06 6.94 16.90
CA GLU A 764 -16.25 5.73 16.87
C GLU A 764 -17.16 4.54 16.58
N TYR A 765 -16.65 3.60 15.78
CA TYR A 765 -17.39 2.43 15.34
C TYR A 765 -16.53 1.19 15.48
N VAL A 766 -17.14 0.05 15.77
CA VAL A 766 -16.52 -1.27 15.66
C VAL A 766 -17.15 -1.99 14.48
N ILE A 767 -16.35 -2.28 13.46
CA ILE A 767 -16.82 -2.91 12.22
C ILE A 767 -16.13 -4.24 11.97
N SER A 768 -16.86 -5.19 11.38
CA SER A 768 -16.31 -6.46 10.92
C SER A 768 -15.90 -6.33 9.46
N VAL A 769 -14.60 -6.40 9.19
CA VAL A 769 -14.03 -6.14 7.86
C VAL A 769 -13.50 -7.43 7.21
N SER A 770 -13.70 -7.57 5.90
CA SER A 770 -13.09 -8.64 5.07
C SER A 770 -11.63 -8.33 4.73
N THR A 771 -10.87 -9.32 4.24
CA THR A 771 -9.44 -9.21 3.90
C THR A 771 -9.09 -8.03 2.99
N ASP A 772 -9.97 -7.68 2.04
CA ASP A 772 -9.70 -6.67 1.00
C ASP A 772 -10.17 -5.26 1.40
N ASN A 773 -10.45 -5.05 2.68
CA ASN A 773 -10.99 -3.80 3.19
C ASN A 773 -9.93 -2.69 3.27
N ILE A 774 -10.34 -1.45 2.97
CA ILE A 774 -9.46 -0.28 3.02
C ILE A 774 -8.83 -0.01 4.39
N PHE A 775 -9.48 -0.45 5.47
CA PHE A 775 -9.02 -0.21 6.84
C PHE A 775 -8.06 -1.30 7.36
N LEU A 776 -7.72 -2.32 6.56
CA LEU A 776 -6.83 -3.40 6.97
C LEU A 776 -5.39 -3.23 6.47
N LYS A 777 -4.46 -3.83 7.24
CA LYS A 777 -3.01 -3.74 7.05
C LYS A 777 -2.39 -4.98 6.36
N ASN A 778 -3.01 -6.16 6.46
CA ASN A 778 -2.44 -7.45 6.03
C ASN A 778 -3.49 -8.37 5.38
N GLU A 779 -3.08 -9.13 4.35
CA GLU A 779 -3.92 -10.09 3.62
C GLU A 779 -4.21 -11.41 4.40
N ASP A 780 -3.43 -11.71 5.44
CA ASP A 780 -3.53 -12.98 6.21
C ASP A 780 -4.70 -13.03 7.21
N ASP A 781 -5.52 -11.98 7.27
CA ASP A 781 -6.55 -11.82 8.30
C ASP A 781 -7.95 -12.20 7.80
N THR A 782 -8.40 -13.40 8.16
CA THR A 782 -9.83 -13.75 8.17
C THR A 782 -10.63 -12.66 8.91
N LYS A 783 -11.89 -12.39 8.49
CA LYS A 783 -12.78 -11.35 9.05
C LYS A 783 -12.43 -10.90 10.47
N LYS A 784 -11.97 -9.65 10.64
CA LYS A 784 -11.62 -9.06 11.94
C LYS A 784 -12.60 -7.96 12.33
N ASN A 785 -12.84 -7.80 13.63
CA ASN A 785 -13.50 -6.60 14.12
C ASN A 785 -12.43 -5.55 14.43
N ILE A 786 -12.61 -4.32 13.96
CA ILE A 786 -11.66 -3.23 14.16
C ILE A 786 -12.38 -1.96 14.61
N VAL A 787 -11.65 -1.08 15.32
CA VAL A 787 -12.13 0.26 15.67
C VAL A 787 -11.81 1.23 14.55
N ILE A 788 -12.82 1.94 14.05
CA ILE A 788 -12.65 3.09 13.16
C ILE A 788 -13.19 4.34 13.83
N LYS A 789 -12.67 5.50 13.44
CA LYS A 789 -13.11 6.81 13.91
C LYS A 789 -13.47 7.73 12.76
N ALA A 790 -14.35 8.67 13.04
CA ALA A 790 -14.73 9.73 12.14
C ALA A 790 -14.30 11.10 12.67
N THR A 791 -13.83 11.94 11.75
CA THR A 791 -13.77 13.39 11.91
C THR A 791 -14.86 14.02 11.03
N ASP A 792 -14.96 15.34 10.99
CA ASP A 792 -15.86 16.01 10.03
C ASP A 792 -15.45 15.77 8.56
N SER A 793 -14.20 15.34 8.31
CA SER A 793 -13.64 15.19 6.96
C SER A 793 -12.92 13.87 6.70
N ALA A 794 -12.98 12.90 7.61
CA ALA A 794 -12.30 11.61 7.44
C ALA A 794 -12.99 10.46 8.16
N PHE A 795 -12.80 9.25 7.63
CA PHE A 795 -12.91 7.99 8.35
C PHE A 795 -11.54 7.34 8.39
N TYR A 796 -11.08 6.87 9.54
CA TYR A 796 -9.77 6.24 9.66
C TYR A 796 -9.75 5.11 10.69
N TYR A 797 -8.86 4.15 10.49
CA TYR A 797 -8.62 3.06 11.41
C TYR A 797 -7.90 3.55 12.69
N ASP A 798 -8.47 3.28 13.87
CA ASP A 798 -7.83 3.63 15.15
C ASP A 798 -6.84 2.54 15.59
N ASN A 799 -5.68 2.51 14.95
CA ASN A 799 -4.53 1.69 15.35
C ASN A 799 -3.77 2.21 16.60
N PHE A 800 -4.43 3.03 17.42
CA PHE A 800 -4.07 3.44 18.77
C PHE A 800 -5.33 3.50 19.64
N CYS A 801 -6.01 2.37 19.74
CA CYS A 801 -7.21 2.26 20.55
C CYS A 801 -6.83 2.39 22.03
N SER A 802 -7.32 3.45 22.67
CA SER A 802 -7.03 3.78 24.07
C SER A 802 -7.92 3.03 25.06
N GLU A 803 -8.96 2.34 24.57
CA GLU A 803 -9.94 1.65 25.39
C GLU A 803 -9.88 0.15 25.17
N ASP A 804 -9.66 -0.58 26.26
CA ASP A 804 -9.65 -2.03 26.31
C ASP A 804 -11.06 -2.63 26.15
N ILE A 805 -12.13 -1.90 26.48
CA ILE A 805 -13.53 -2.35 26.33
C ILE A 805 -14.37 -1.29 25.62
N VAL A 806 -15.00 -1.65 24.50
CA VAL A 806 -15.88 -0.78 23.71
C VAL A 806 -17.29 -1.37 23.66
N LEU A 807 -18.28 -0.60 24.12
CA LEU A 807 -19.70 -0.96 24.03
C LEU A 807 -20.32 -0.30 22.79
N THR A 808 -21.06 -1.07 21.99
CA THR A 808 -21.68 -0.59 20.76
C THR A 808 -23.17 -0.93 20.69
N THR A 809 -23.91 -0.13 19.91
CA THR A 809 -25.20 -0.50 19.33
C THR A 809 -25.09 -0.27 17.84
N LYS A 810 -25.49 -1.25 17.01
CA LYS A 810 -25.46 -1.10 15.54
C LYS A 810 -24.08 -0.60 15.04
N ALA A 811 -23.01 -1.27 15.47
CA ALA A 811 -21.59 -0.90 15.24
C ALA A 811 -21.10 0.41 15.88
N SER A 812 -21.98 1.36 16.21
CA SER A 812 -21.61 2.65 16.82
C SER A 812 -21.29 2.52 18.29
N LYS A 813 -20.18 3.11 18.74
CA LYS A 813 -19.84 3.20 20.16
C LYS A 813 -20.87 4.02 20.93
N ILE A 814 -21.22 3.55 22.12
CA ILE A 814 -22.08 4.26 23.06
C ILE A 814 -21.52 4.22 24.49
N GLU A 815 -21.86 5.25 25.25
CA GLU A 815 -21.68 5.25 26.69
C GLU A 815 -22.76 4.42 27.38
N THR A 816 -22.43 3.80 28.52
CA THR A 816 -23.41 3.00 29.30
C THR A 816 -24.64 3.79 29.72
N THR A 817 -24.48 5.11 29.92
CA THR A 817 -25.59 6.02 30.27
C THR A 817 -26.54 6.31 29.11
N ALA A 818 -26.14 6.04 27.87
CA ALA A 818 -26.99 6.20 26.69
C ALA A 818 -27.96 5.02 26.50
N ILE A 819 -27.81 3.93 27.27
CA ILE A 819 -28.73 2.79 27.22
C ILE A 819 -30.08 3.20 27.81
N ASP A 820 -31.04 3.47 26.93
CA ASP A 820 -32.41 3.83 27.29
C ASP A 820 -33.44 2.94 26.58
N LYS A 821 -34.73 3.26 26.76
CA LYS A 821 -35.84 2.47 26.20
C LYS A 821 -35.95 2.52 24.67
N THR A 822 -35.15 3.35 24.00
CA THR A 822 -35.17 3.51 22.54
C THR A 822 -34.11 2.67 21.85
N ILE A 823 -33.11 2.18 22.59
CA ILE A 823 -32.12 1.25 22.06
C ILE A 823 -32.73 -0.13 21.92
N ASP A 824 -32.54 -0.74 20.75
CA ASP A 824 -32.82 -2.15 20.55
C ASP A 824 -31.82 -2.98 21.37
N GLU A 825 -32.32 -3.57 22.45
CA GLU A 825 -31.52 -4.34 23.40
C GLU A 825 -30.81 -5.52 22.74
N SER A 826 -31.28 -6.02 21.59
CA SER A 826 -30.65 -7.11 20.83
C SER A 826 -29.39 -6.68 20.08
N SER A 827 -29.23 -5.36 19.86
CA SER A 827 -28.12 -4.77 19.11
C SER A 827 -26.90 -4.40 19.96
N LEU A 828 -26.94 -4.62 21.28
CA LEU A 828 -25.87 -4.26 22.21
C LEU A 828 -24.72 -5.28 22.12
N VAL A 829 -23.54 -4.81 21.75
CA VAL A 829 -22.36 -5.68 21.63
C VAL A 829 -21.19 -5.03 22.35
N ALA A 830 -20.53 -5.80 23.22
CA ALA A 830 -19.28 -5.39 23.85
C ALA A 830 -18.10 -6.07 23.17
N TYR A 831 -17.05 -5.29 22.96
CA TYR A 831 -15.79 -5.71 22.39
C TYR A 831 -14.66 -5.48 23.35
N SER A 832 -13.72 -6.41 23.37
CA SER A 832 -12.37 -6.20 23.89
C SER A 832 -11.48 -5.76 22.76
N CYS A 833 -10.81 -4.62 22.86
CA CYS A 833 -9.92 -4.15 21.81
C CYS A 833 -8.49 -4.05 22.34
N ASN A 834 -7.51 -4.49 21.54
CA ASN A 834 -6.10 -4.28 21.83
C ASN A 834 -5.68 -2.86 21.42
N ILE A 835 -4.45 -2.45 21.74
CA ILE A 835 -3.94 -1.11 21.38
C ILE A 835 -3.88 -0.87 19.87
N GLU A 836 -3.76 -1.92 19.07
CA GLU A 836 -3.83 -1.84 17.60
C GLU A 836 -5.27 -1.68 17.11
N GLY A 837 -6.28 -1.60 17.98
CA GLY A 837 -7.68 -1.42 17.59
C GLY A 837 -8.31 -2.66 16.96
N ILE A 838 -7.70 -3.84 17.14
CA ILE A 838 -8.29 -5.13 16.78
C ILE A 838 -9.14 -5.60 17.95
N CYS A 839 -10.37 -6.01 17.66
CA CYS A 839 -11.39 -6.28 18.65
C CYS A 839 -11.92 -7.71 18.60
N THR A 840 -12.24 -8.27 19.77
CA THR A 840 -12.93 -9.54 19.95
C THR A 840 -14.23 -9.31 20.69
N GLN A 841 -15.33 -9.87 20.19
CA GLN A 841 -16.62 -9.79 20.88
C GLN A 841 -16.56 -10.55 22.20
N VAL A 842 -17.12 -9.96 23.27
CA VAL A 842 -17.05 -10.51 24.64
C VAL A 842 -18.42 -10.52 25.31
N GLY A 843 -18.64 -11.50 26.18
CA GLY A 843 -19.86 -11.62 26.99
C GLY A 843 -19.75 -10.92 28.35
N GLY A 844 -20.89 -10.79 29.04
CA GLY A 844 -20.96 -10.21 30.38
C GLY A 844 -22.28 -9.51 30.67
N PHE A 845 -22.24 -8.44 31.46
CA PHE A 845 -23.43 -7.69 31.86
C PHE A 845 -23.18 -6.18 31.81
N VAL A 846 -24.20 -5.42 31.42
CA VAL A 846 -24.18 -3.94 31.45
C VAL A 846 -25.42 -3.41 32.14
N THR A 847 -25.29 -2.28 32.83
CA THR A 847 -26.41 -1.52 33.40
C THR A 847 -26.46 -0.10 32.87
N ASN A 848 -27.66 0.46 32.75
CA ASN A 848 -27.84 1.88 32.44
C ASN A 848 -27.80 2.80 33.68
N GLY A 849 -27.51 2.24 34.86
CA GLY A 849 -27.48 2.96 36.13
C GLY A 849 -28.88 3.25 36.73
N LYS A 850 -29.96 2.75 36.11
CA LYS A 850 -31.35 2.90 36.57
C LYS A 850 -31.97 1.56 36.98
N ASN A 851 -31.16 0.64 37.50
CA ASN A 851 -31.53 -0.73 37.89
C ASN A 851 -32.09 -1.59 36.73
N GLU A 852 -31.75 -1.25 35.49
CA GLU A 852 -31.96 -2.12 34.33
C GLU A 852 -30.63 -2.77 33.95
N TYR A 853 -30.68 -4.06 33.65
CA TYR A 853 -29.52 -4.90 33.37
C TYR A 853 -29.71 -5.64 32.07
N PHE A 854 -28.64 -5.75 31.31
CA PHE A 854 -28.61 -6.42 30.02
C PHE A 854 -27.48 -7.45 30.03
N GLU A 855 -27.78 -8.65 29.56
CA GLU A 855 -26.82 -9.71 29.34
C GLU A 855 -26.21 -9.55 27.95
N LEU A 856 -24.89 -9.50 27.91
CA LEU A 856 -24.09 -9.42 26.71
C LEU A 856 -23.58 -10.83 26.40
N THR A 857 -23.68 -11.25 25.15
CA THR A 857 -23.18 -12.57 24.74
C THR A 857 -22.07 -12.44 23.71
N ASN A 858 -21.21 -13.46 23.63
CA ASN A 858 -20.04 -13.48 22.74
C ASN A 858 -20.33 -14.03 21.33
N SER A 859 -21.58 -14.44 21.04
CA SER A 859 -21.93 -15.15 19.80
C SER A 859 -23.39 -14.97 19.36
N SER A 860 -24.23 -14.32 20.16
CA SER A 860 -25.65 -14.10 19.88
C SER A 860 -26.08 -12.69 20.28
N ASN A 861 -27.34 -12.37 20.07
CA ASN A 861 -27.89 -11.09 20.50
C ASN A 861 -27.89 -10.96 22.01
N SER A 862 -27.61 -9.74 22.47
CA SER A 862 -27.83 -9.35 23.84
C SER A 862 -29.31 -9.39 24.19
N SER A 863 -29.61 -9.45 25.48
CA SER A 863 -30.99 -9.44 25.96
C SER A 863 -31.10 -8.74 27.29
N LYS A 864 -32.26 -8.17 27.59
CA LYS A 864 -32.55 -7.73 28.95
C LYS A 864 -32.58 -8.93 29.89
N VAL A 865 -31.94 -8.77 31.05
CA VAL A 865 -31.87 -9.82 32.06
C VAL A 865 -33.29 -10.15 32.53
N ALA A 866 -33.77 -11.34 32.16
CA ALA A 866 -35.14 -11.76 32.38
C ALA A 866 -35.47 -12.05 33.85
N SER A 867 -34.47 -12.39 34.66
CA SER A 867 -34.66 -12.74 36.07
C SER A 867 -33.43 -12.36 36.88
N LEU A 868 -33.67 -11.69 38.01
CA LEU A 868 -32.66 -11.39 39.02
C LEU A 868 -32.87 -12.33 40.21
N TYR A 869 -31.77 -12.79 40.80
CA TYR A 869 -31.80 -13.79 41.86
C TYR A 869 -31.66 -13.16 43.25
N THR A 870 -32.34 -13.69 44.27
CA THR A 870 -32.19 -13.17 45.64
C THR A 870 -30.87 -13.59 46.29
N ASP A 871 -30.22 -14.62 45.77
CA ASP A 871 -28.97 -15.21 46.28
C ASP A 871 -28.13 -15.78 45.13
N CYS A 872 -26.87 -16.12 45.38
CA CYS A 872 -25.95 -16.70 44.41
C CYS A 872 -26.12 -18.22 44.30
N SER A 873 -27.19 -18.62 43.61
CA SER A 873 -27.45 -20.03 43.31
C SER A 873 -26.49 -20.62 42.27
N SER A 874 -25.92 -19.79 41.41
CA SER A 874 -24.90 -20.14 40.43
C SER A 874 -24.01 -18.94 40.13
N ILE A 875 -22.80 -19.22 39.64
CA ILE A 875 -21.82 -18.20 39.21
C ILE A 875 -22.27 -17.59 37.88
N ASN A 876 -21.86 -16.35 37.63
CA ASN A 876 -22.21 -15.55 36.45
C ASN A 876 -23.71 -15.19 36.36
N GLN A 877 -24.37 -15.04 37.51
CA GLN A 877 -25.74 -14.54 37.62
C GLN A 877 -25.79 -13.18 38.32
N LEU A 878 -26.78 -12.36 37.99
CA LEU A 878 -27.05 -11.11 38.69
C LEU A 878 -28.11 -11.27 39.79
N THR A 879 -27.83 -10.70 40.96
CA THR A 879 -28.77 -10.66 42.08
C THR A 879 -29.78 -9.53 41.93
N THR A 880 -30.86 -9.55 42.72
CA THR A 880 -31.87 -8.47 42.81
C THR A 880 -31.27 -7.12 43.23
N GLY A 881 -30.10 -7.13 43.88
CA GLY A 881 -29.31 -5.94 44.17
C GLY A 881 -28.33 -5.52 43.06
N GLY A 882 -28.39 -6.13 41.88
CA GLY A 882 -27.50 -5.84 40.76
C GLY A 882 -26.05 -6.29 40.97
N LYS A 883 -25.81 -7.26 41.85
CA LYS A 883 -24.47 -7.81 42.11
C LYS A 883 -24.23 -9.09 41.32
N LEU A 884 -23.06 -9.22 40.72
CA LEU A 884 -22.59 -10.40 40.00
C LEU A 884 -22.10 -11.49 40.95
N CYS A 885 -22.66 -12.68 40.84
CA CYS A 885 -22.25 -13.86 41.59
C CYS A 885 -20.95 -14.44 41.04
N VAL A 886 -19.89 -14.42 41.84
CA VAL A 886 -18.56 -14.99 41.49
C VAL A 886 -18.25 -16.29 42.22
N ASN A 887 -19.09 -16.65 43.18
CA ASN A 887 -19.16 -17.97 43.80
C ASN A 887 -20.62 -18.25 44.23
N ASN A 888 -20.84 -19.37 44.93
CA ASN A 888 -22.17 -19.75 45.42
C ASN A 888 -22.57 -19.07 46.74
N ASN A 889 -22.01 -17.89 47.06
CA ASN A 889 -22.27 -17.15 48.30
C ASN A 889 -22.39 -15.64 48.03
N ILE A 890 -23.58 -15.08 48.28
CA ILE A 890 -23.88 -13.65 48.02
C ILE A 890 -22.96 -12.67 48.74
N SER A 891 -22.32 -13.05 49.86
CA SER A 891 -21.37 -12.17 50.55
C SER A 891 -20.16 -11.78 49.69
N TYR A 892 -19.86 -12.56 48.64
CA TYR A 892 -18.77 -12.29 47.69
C TYR A 892 -19.26 -11.71 46.36
N ALA A 893 -20.57 -11.48 46.19
CA ALA A 893 -21.12 -10.94 44.95
C ALA A 893 -20.60 -9.51 44.70
N LEU A 894 -20.20 -9.25 43.46
CA LEU A 894 -19.55 -8.00 43.04
C LEU A 894 -20.58 -6.98 42.58
N GLY A 895 -20.54 -5.77 43.15
CA GLY A 895 -21.32 -4.64 42.62
C GLY A 895 -20.64 -4.01 41.41
N PHE A 896 -21.43 -3.43 40.50
CA PHE A 896 -20.89 -2.60 39.42
C PHE A 896 -20.03 -1.48 39.98
N LEU A 897 -18.94 -1.15 39.27
CA LEU A 897 -18.11 -0.01 39.66
C LEU A 897 -18.77 1.30 39.26
N THR A 898 -18.46 2.35 40.00
CA THR A 898 -18.82 3.74 39.66
C THR A 898 -17.75 4.43 38.82
N ASP A 899 -16.50 3.97 38.94
CA ASP A 899 -15.33 4.44 38.19
C ASP A 899 -14.18 3.41 38.29
N GLY A 900 -13.17 3.55 37.42
CA GLY A 900 -11.98 2.70 37.36
C GLY A 900 -12.21 1.29 36.80
N THR A 901 -11.16 0.47 36.88
CA THR A 901 -11.15 -0.93 36.44
C THR A 901 -10.68 -1.82 37.60
N LYS A 902 -11.37 -2.94 37.82
CA LYS A 902 -10.93 -4.00 38.75
C LYS A 902 -11.01 -5.36 38.08
N TYR A 903 -10.11 -6.24 38.45
CA TYR A 903 -10.02 -7.59 37.92
C TYR A 903 -10.35 -8.60 39.01
N TYR A 904 -11.19 -9.58 38.67
CA TYR A 904 -11.54 -10.69 39.55
C TYR A 904 -11.44 -11.99 38.76
N MET A 905 -11.32 -13.10 39.48
CA MET A 905 -11.30 -14.41 38.85
C MET A 905 -12.22 -15.34 39.63
N SER A 906 -13.03 -16.12 38.92
CA SER A 906 -13.99 -17.06 39.50
C SER A 906 -13.76 -18.47 38.97
N TYR A 907 -14.20 -19.47 39.73
CA TYR A 907 -14.17 -20.87 39.32
C TYR A 907 -15.56 -21.48 39.41
N ASN A 908 -16.15 -21.84 38.27
CA ASN A 908 -17.52 -22.34 38.21
C ASN A 908 -17.66 -23.84 38.56
N GLY A 909 -16.54 -24.53 38.80
CA GLY A 909 -16.50 -25.97 39.04
C GLY A 909 -15.84 -26.75 37.90
N SER A 910 -15.75 -26.17 36.70
CA SER A 910 -15.09 -26.73 35.53
C SER A 910 -14.03 -25.81 34.93
N THR A 911 -14.35 -24.54 34.74
CA THR A 911 -13.50 -23.52 34.10
C THR A 911 -13.28 -22.32 35.02
N TYR A 912 -12.17 -21.63 34.81
CA TYR A 912 -11.95 -20.32 35.41
C TYR A 912 -12.44 -19.24 34.48
N SER A 913 -12.93 -18.15 35.06
CA SER A 913 -13.30 -16.97 34.32
C SER A 913 -12.61 -15.73 34.88
N LEU A 914 -12.02 -14.92 34.02
CA LEU A 914 -11.60 -13.56 34.30
C LEU A 914 -12.82 -12.65 34.20
N ILE A 915 -13.01 -11.83 35.22
CA ILE A 915 -14.07 -10.84 35.30
C ILE A 915 -13.42 -9.47 35.34
N ILE A 916 -13.66 -8.69 34.29
CA ILE A 916 -13.22 -7.30 34.19
C ILE A 916 -14.40 -6.42 34.57
N ALA A 917 -14.31 -5.79 35.74
CA ALA A 917 -15.31 -4.86 36.21
C ALA A 917 -14.89 -3.42 35.87
N LYS A 918 -15.79 -2.70 35.21
CA LYS A 918 -15.66 -1.29 34.87
C LYS A 918 -16.92 -0.52 35.28
N LYS A 919 -16.90 0.79 35.07
CA LYS A 919 -18.08 1.63 35.26
C LYS A 919 -19.30 1.03 34.52
N ASN A 920 -20.29 0.57 35.29
CA ASN A 920 -21.53 -0.03 34.79
C ASN A 920 -21.41 -1.27 33.88
N ILE A 921 -20.23 -1.88 33.74
CA ILE A 921 -19.99 -3.06 32.89
C ILE A 921 -19.24 -4.15 33.66
N PHE A 922 -19.65 -5.39 33.47
CA PHE A 922 -18.87 -6.59 33.73
C PHE A 922 -18.60 -7.30 32.42
N ILE A 923 -17.34 -7.66 32.17
CA ILE A 923 -16.96 -8.56 31.08
C ILE A 923 -16.48 -9.87 31.69
N ILE A 924 -16.92 -10.99 31.13
CA ILE A 924 -16.61 -12.33 31.61
C ILE A 924 -15.96 -13.12 30.48
N ARG A 925 -14.76 -13.65 30.72
CA ARG A 925 -13.98 -14.42 29.75
C ARG A 925 -13.44 -15.68 30.41
N GLU A 926 -13.36 -16.77 29.67
CA GLU A 926 -12.69 -17.96 30.19
C GLU A 926 -11.18 -17.74 30.21
N VAL A 927 -10.52 -18.37 31.19
CA VAL A 927 -9.06 -18.41 31.30
C VAL A 927 -8.64 -19.86 31.14
N GLU A 928 -8.09 -20.19 29.98
CA GLU A 928 -7.54 -21.52 29.71
C GLU A 928 -6.31 -21.79 30.58
N ASP A 929 -6.06 -23.06 30.90
CA ASP A 929 -4.91 -23.54 31.69
C ASP A 929 -4.77 -23.01 33.13
N ALA A 930 -5.73 -22.22 33.61
CA ALA A 930 -5.75 -21.78 35.00
C ALA A 930 -5.86 -22.96 35.98
N SER A 931 -5.09 -22.89 37.07
CA SER A 931 -4.93 -23.97 38.04
C SER A 931 -5.21 -23.55 39.49
N ASP A 932 -5.25 -24.53 40.40
CA ASP A 932 -5.27 -24.24 41.83
C ASP A 932 -3.94 -23.60 42.27
N GLY A 933 -3.98 -22.59 43.13
CA GLY A 933 -2.79 -21.82 43.52
C GLY A 933 -2.60 -20.51 42.75
N THR A 934 -1.35 -20.11 42.51
CA THR A 934 -1.02 -18.81 41.90
C THR A 934 -1.12 -18.87 40.38
N ASN A 935 -1.92 -17.97 39.80
CA ASN A 935 -2.11 -17.78 38.37
C ASN A 935 -1.60 -16.40 37.95
N ILE A 936 -0.79 -16.37 36.89
CA ILE A 936 -0.26 -15.15 36.28
C ILE A 936 -1.09 -14.90 35.03
N VAL A 937 -2.01 -13.94 35.07
CA VAL A 937 -2.99 -13.74 34.00
C VAL A 937 -2.63 -12.48 33.22
N ASN A 938 -2.53 -12.58 31.90
CA ASN A 938 -2.57 -11.41 31.03
C ASN A 938 -4.03 -10.99 30.85
N VAL A 939 -4.42 -9.85 31.42
CA VAL A 939 -5.83 -9.41 31.42
C VAL A 939 -6.32 -8.95 30.04
N GLU A 940 -5.41 -8.67 29.11
CA GLU A 940 -5.75 -8.31 27.73
C GLU A 940 -6.19 -9.54 26.94
N THR A 941 -5.40 -10.62 26.98
CA THR A 941 -5.68 -11.87 26.24
C THR A 941 -6.52 -12.87 27.03
N SER A 942 -6.61 -12.71 28.35
CA SER A 942 -7.24 -13.67 29.29
C SER A 942 -6.54 -15.04 29.34
N GLU A 943 -5.24 -15.06 29.06
CA GLU A 943 -4.43 -16.28 29.08
C GLU A 943 -3.48 -16.31 30.28
N ILE A 944 -3.06 -17.51 30.67
CA ILE A 944 -2.00 -17.71 31.65
C ILE A 944 -0.65 -17.43 31.00
N VAL A 945 0.13 -16.52 31.59
CA VAL A 945 1.53 -16.30 31.22
C VAL A 945 2.36 -17.44 31.78
N THR A 946 2.97 -18.21 30.88
CA THR A 946 3.75 -19.40 31.24
C THR A 946 5.20 -19.04 31.54
N THR A 947 5.93 -19.98 32.16
CA THR A 947 7.34 -19.76 32.54
C THR A 947 8.31 -19.67 31.36
N THR A 948 7.85 -19.96 30.14
CA THR A 948 8.63 -19.89 28.88
C THR A 948 8.38 -18.61 28.10
N ASP A 949 7.41 -17.79 28.50
CA ASP A 949 7.07 -16.58 27.76
C ASP A 949 8.02 -15.45 28.12
N LYS A 950 8.63 -14.82 27.12
CA LYS A 950 9.38 -13.57 27.36
C LYS A 950 8.39 -12.43 27.63
N ILE A 951 8.37 -11.93 28.86
CA ILE A 951 7.59 -10.75 29.21
C ILE A 951 8.31 -9.48 28.72
N ASN A 952 7.72 -8.80 27.75
CA ASN A 952 8.13 -7.43 27.39
C ASN A 952 7.36 -6.39 28.23
N TYR A 953 7.70 -5.11 28.07
CA TYR A 953 7.09 -4.01 28.82
C TYR A 953 5.56 -3.93 28.69
N TYR A 954 5.00 -4.23 27.51
CA TYR A 954 3.56 -4.17 27.24
C TYR A 954 2.80 -5.28 27.94
N VAL A 955 3.28 -6.52 27.80
CA VAL A 955 2.72 -7.66 28.50
C VAL A 955 2.80 -7.45 30.01
N LEU A 956 3.92 -6.93 30.52
CA LEU A 956 4.13 -6.71 31.95
C LEU A 956 3.08 -5.78 32.57
N LYS A 957 2.67 -4.71 31.86
CA LYS A 957 1.62 -3.79 32.31
C LYS A 957 0.25 -4.45 32.43
N ASN A 958 0.00 -5.49 31.63
CA ASN A 958 -1.27 -6.20 31.57
C ASN A 958 -1.30 -7.47 32.45
N ILE A 959 -0.24 -7.74 33.22
CA ILE A 959 -0.20 -8.88 34.13
C ILE A 959 -0.90 -8.56 35.45
N VAL A 960 -1.78 -9.45 35.87
CA VAL A 960 -2.39 -9.48 37.21
C VAL A 960 -2.19 -10.86 37.82
N LEU A 961 -1.94 -10.91 39.13
CA LEU A 961 -1.81 -12.15 39.88
C LEU A 961 -3.11 -12.51 40.59
N PHE A 962 -3.48 -13.78 40.52
CA PHE A 962 -4.58 -14.35 41.28
C PHE A 962 -4.08 -15.54 42.10
N LEU A 963 -4.52 -15.63 43.35
CA LEU A 963 -4.36 -16.81 44.19
C LEU A 963 -5.72 -17.50 44.30
N CYS A 964 -5.80 -18.78 43.94
CA CYS A 964 -7.03 -19.56 43.88
C CYS A 964 -6.99 -20.76 44.83
N ASP A 965 -8.15 -21.10 45.42
CA ASP A 965 -8.38 -22.35 46.17
C ASP A 965 -9.67 -23.04 45.65
N ARG A 966 -9.50 -24.12 44.88
CA ARG A 966 -10.59 -24.92 44.31
C ARG A 966 -11.39 -25.70 45.36
N ASN A 967 -10.77 -26.05 46.48
CA ASN A 967 -11.30 -27.04 47.42
C ASN A 967 -12.16 -26.42 48.51
N LYS A 968 -11.81 -25.20 48.98
CA LYS A 968 -12.49 -24.59 50.14
C LYS A 968 -13.44 -23.48 49.74
N THR A 969 -12.94 -22.44 49.08
CA THR A 969 -13.68 -21.21 48.85
C THR A 969 -14.22 -21.11 47.41
N LYS A 970 -13.64 -21.88 46.47
CA LYS A 970 -13.86 -21.73 45.02
C LYS A 970 -13.69 -20.28 44.55
N LEU A 971 -12.83 -19.54 45.26
CA LEU A 971 -12.58 -18.12 45.06
C LEU A 971 -11.13 -17.95 44.62
N CYS A 972 -10.93 -16.99 43.72
CA CYS A 972 -9.62 -16.46 43.42
C CYS A 972 -9.56 -15.01 43.87
N ASN A 973 -8.61 -14.71 44.75
CA ASN A 973 -8.35 -13.35 45.19
C ASN A 973 -7.20 -12.77 44.39
N GLN A 974 -7.37 -11.55 43.89
CA GLN A 974 -6.26 -10.79 43.31
C GLN A 974 -5.17 -10.64 44.37
N THR A 975 -3.93 -10.97 44.02
CA THR A 975 -2.76 -10.88 44.91
C THR A 975 -1.66 -10.07 44.23
N PHE A 976 -0.54 -9.88 44.91
CA PHE A 976 0.61 -9.13 44.44
C PHE A 976 1.88 -9.68 45.11
N GLY A 977 3.03 -9.39 44.51
CA GLY A 977 4.31 -9.90 44.96
C GLY A 977 5.32 -10.07 43.83
N TYR A 978 6.17 -11.09 43.95
CA TYR A 978 7.20 -11.38 42.96
C TYR A 978 6.87 -12.66 42.19
N ILE A 979 7.13 -12.64 40.89
CA ILE A 979 7.12 -13.81 40.03
C ILE A 979 8.49 -14.01 39.39
N LYS A 980 8.81 -15.26 39.09
CA LYS A 980 9.99 -15.69 38.36
C LYS A 980 9.54 -16.34 37.05
N ILE A 981 10.02 -15.80 35.93
CA ILE A 981 9.83 -16.36 34.60
C ILE A 981 11.21 -16.53 33.98
N GLU A 982 11.51 -17.74 33.50
CA GLU A 982 12.87 -18.15 33.15
C GLU A 982 13.91 -17.86 34.27
N SER A 983 14.86 -16.97 34.00
CA SER A 983 15.88 -16.50 34.94
C SER A 983 15.62 -15.10 35.51
N GLU A 984 14.51 -14.46 35.13
CA GLU A 984 14.20 -13.10 35.50
C GLU A 984 13.11 -13.02 36.58
N TYR A 985 13.12 -11.92 37.33
CA TYR A 985 12.16 -11.64 38.39
C TYR A 985 11.36 -10.38 38.04
N TYR A 986 10.07 -10.41 38.33
CA TYR A 986 9.17 -9.28 38.10
C TYR A 986 8.40 -8.98 39.39
N ALA A 987 8.28 -7.70 39.71
CA ALA A 987 7.47 -7.20 40.80
C ALA A 987 6.09 -6.83 40.25
N ILE A 988 5.04 -7.51 40.74
CA ILE A 988 3.65 -7.24 40.41
C ILE A 988 3.01 -6.50 41.58
N ALA A 989 2.64 -5.24 41.35
CA ALA A 989 2.17 -4.34 42.39
C ALA A 989 0.64 -4.32 42.45
N SER A 990 0.08 -4.01 43.63
CA SER A 990 -1.37 -3.90 43.81
C SER A 990 -2.03 -2.75 43.03
N ASN A 991 -1.25 -1.74 42.66
CA ASN A 991 -1.64 -0.58 41.86
C ASN A 991 -1.29 -0.72 40.36
N ASN A 992 -0.92 -1.93 39.90
CA ASN A 992 -0.50 -2.25 38.53
C ASN A 992 0.74 -1.49 38.04
N THR A 993 1.58 -0.93 38.93
CA THR A 993 2.91 -0.41 38.55
C THR A 993 3.93 -1.55 38.49
N ASN A 994 3.64 -2.54 37.64
CA ASN A 994 4.47 -3.72 37.47
C ASN A 994 5.83 -3.33 36.90
N SER A 995 6.89 -4.00 37.34
CA SER A 995 8.26 -3.70 36.90
C SER A 995 9.13 -4.94 36.88
N LYS A 996 10.10 -4.95 35.96
CA LYS A 996 11.18 -5.94 36.00
C LYS A 996 12.05 -5.64 37.21
N TYR A 997 12.33 -6.66 38.02
CA TYR A 997 13.12 -6.51 39.22
C TYR A 997 14.61 -6.66 38.89
N SER A 998 15.32 -5.53 38.80
CA SER A 998 16.76 -5.48 38.62
C SER A 998 17.47 -5.36 39.98
N ASN A 999 18.18 -6.41 40.38
CA ASN A 999 18.94 -6.40 41.64
C ASN A 999 20.31 -5.74 41.43
N SER A 1000 20.47 -4.47 41.81
CA SER A 1000 21.73 -3.72 41.61
C SER A 1000 22.81 -3.98 42.68
N GLY A 1001 22.76 -5.11 43.39
CA GLY A 1001 23.81 -5.48 44.35
C GLY A 1001 23.58 -6.81 45.07
N VAL A 1002 24.60 -7.30 45.78
CA VAL A 1002 24.49 -8.48 46.65
C VAL A 1002 23.70 -8.09 47.89
N LYS A 1003 22.37 -8.24 47.86
CA LYS A 1003 21.49 -8.06 49.02
C LYS A 1003 21.34 -9.38 49.78
N THR A 1004 21.83 -9.41 51.02
CA THR A 1004 21.55 -10.46 52.02
C THR A 1004 20.58 -9.90 53.05
N CYS A 1005 19.69 -10.72 53.62
CA CYS A 1005 18.76 -10.24 54.66
C CYS A 1005 19.46 -9.81 55.97
N GLN A 1006 20.79 -9.97 56.09
CA GLN A 1006 21.56 -9.53 57.24
C GLN A 1006 21.55 -7.99 57.41
N ASP A 1007 21.01 -7.55 58.54
CA ASP A 1007 21.17 -6.24 59.20
C ASP A 1007 20.48 -4.99 58.65
N VAL A 1008 19.48 -5.09 57.76
CA VAL A 1008 18.72 -3.90 57.36
C VAL A 1008 17.20 -4.12 57.36
N GLN A 1009 16.47 -3.41 58.22
CA GLN A 1009 15.01 -3.35 58.14
C GLN A 1009 14.52 -2.80 56.80
N SER A 1010 15.37 -2.05 56.08
CA SER A 1010 15.06 -1.43 54.79
C SER A 1010 15.08 -2.39 53.59
N ILE A 1011 15.19 -3.71 53.78
CA ILE A 1011 15.08 -4.70 52.68
C ILE A 1011 14.03 -5.78 52.95
N ILE A 1012 13.25 -5.67 54.04
CA ILE A 1012 12.12 -6.57 54.27
C ILE A 1012 11.13 -6.44 53.10
N GLY A 1013 10.71 -7.57 52.56
CA GLY A 1013 9.83 -7.63 51.39
C GLY A 1013 10.52 -7.47 50.06
N GLU A 1014 11.87 -7.45 50.00
CA GLU A 1014 12.65 -7.47 48.75
C GLU A 1014 13.27 -8.85 48.50
N LEU A 1015 13.70 -9.11 47.26
CA LEU A 1015 14.40 -10.33 46.90
C LEU A 1015 15.91 -10.25 47.17
N THR A 1016 16.49 -11.33 47.66
CA THR A 1016 17.94 -11.54 47.76
C THR A 1016 18.55 -11.83 46.38
N SER A 1017 19.87 -11.84 46.29
CA SER A 1017 20.59 -12.26 45.07
C SER A 1017 20.29 -13.71 44.63
N SER A 1018 19.80 -14.56 45.54
CA SER A 1018 19.36 -15.94 45.22
C SER A 1018 17.87 -16.03 44.87
N GLY A 1019 17.15 -14.90 44.84
CA GLY A 1019 15.70 -14.86 44.62
C GLY A 1019 14.85 -15.27 45.83
N GLY A 1020 15.46 -15.34 47.02
CA GLY A 1020 14.74 -15.55 48.27
C GLY A 1020 14.08 -14.26 48.74
N LEU A 1021 12.88 -14.31 49.31
CA LEU A 1021 12.19 -13.13 49.86
C LEU A 1021 12.70 -12.82 51.27
N CYS A 1022 13.17 -11.60 51.56
CA CYS A 1022 13.54 -11.22 52.92
C CYS A 1022 12.31 -11.04 53.83
N LEU A 1023 12.22 -11.86 54.88
CA LEU A 1023 11.04 -11.95 55.76
C LEU A 1023 11.14 -11.09 57.03
N GLY A 1024 12.36 -10.68 57.39
CA GLY A 1024 12.69 -9.97 58.63
C GLY A 1024 13.87 -10.64 59.37
N GLY A 1025 14.75 -9.83 59.97
CA GLY A 1025 16.01 -10.32 60.56
C GLY A 1025 16.86 -11.06 59.53
N THR A 1026 17.51 -12.16 59.90
CA THR A 1026 18.36 -12.96 58.98
C THR A 1026 17.58 -13.97 58.12
N ASN A 1027 16.25 -14.00 58.18
CA ASN A 1027 15.44 -15.05 57.55
C ASN A 1027 15.02 -14.67 56.13
N SER A 1028 15.17 -15.63 55.20
CA SER A 1028 14.72 -15.52 53.81
C SER A 1028 13.82 -16.68 53.40
N GLY A 1029 12.70 -16.39 52.73
CA GLY A 1029 11.82 -17.39 52.13
C GLY A 1029 12.34 -17.88 50.78
N SER A 1030 12.53 -19.19 50.63
CA SER A 1030 12.91 -19.80 49.34
C SER A 1030 11.71 -19.99 48.41
N LEU A 1031 11.94 -19.96 47.09
CA LEU A 1031 10.97 -20.33 46.06
C LEU A 1031 10.66 -21.82 46.12
N ALA A 1032 9.75 -22.19 47.00
CA ALA A 1032 9.28 -23.54 47.22
C ALA A 1032 7.85 -23.48 47.76
N ASP A 1033 7.08 -24.55 47.60
CA ASP A 1033 5.72 -24.61 48.13
C ASP A 1033 5.74 -24.52 49.67
N SER A 1034 5.49 -23.31 50.18
CA SER A 1034 5.64 -22.97 51.60
C SER A 1034 4.86 -21.69 51.90
N VAL A 1035 4.47 -21.53 53.15
CA VAL A 1035 3.84 -20.29 53.64
C VAL A 1035 4.77 -19.66 54.66
N TYR A 1036 4.95 -18.35 54.58
CA TYR A 1036 5.78 -17.59 55.49
C TYR A 1036 4.99 -16.46 56.14
N VAL A 1037 5.42 -16.03 57.32
CA VAL A 1037 5.00 -14.75 57.92
C VAL A 1037 6.09 -13.71 57.72
N MET A 1038 5.73 -12.55 57.21
CA MET A 1038 6.65 -11.44 56.98
C MET A 1038 6.19 -10.22 57.76
N SER A 1039 7.12 -9.50 58.38
CA SER A 1039 6.83 -8.21 59.01
C SER A 1039 6.40 -7.18 57.95
N GLY A 1040 5.31 -6.45 58.21
CA GLY A 1040 4.83 -5.43 57.28
C GLY A 1040 5.76 -4.24 57.18
N ARG A 1041 5.86 -3.70 55.96
CA ARG A 1041 6.63 -2.51 55.64
C ARG A 1041 5.85 -1.68 54.62
N SER A 1042 5.77 -0.37 54.84
CA SER A 1042 4.94 0.54 54.04
C SER A 1042 5.45 0.74 52.60
N ASP A 1043 6.75 0.62 52.38
CA ASP A 1043 7.44 0.79 51.10
C ASP A 1043 7.82 -0.55 50.42
N SER A 1044 7.29 -1.67 50.92
CA SER A 1044 7.40 -2.98 50.26
C SER A 1044 6.34 -3.12 49.15
N ILE A 1045 6.62 -3.95 48.14
CA ILE A 1045 5.62 -4.33 47.11
C ILE A 1045 4.35 -4.96 47.72
N PHE A 1046 4.49 -5.54 48.92
CA PHE A 1046 3.38 -6.13 49.67
C PHE A 1046 2.65 -5.13 50.59
N SER A 1047 2.83 -3.83 50.39
CA SER A 1047 2.48 -2.75 51.32
C SER A 1047 1.06 -2.85 51.91
N ASN A 1048 0.99 -3.19 53.21
CA ASN A 1048 -0.24 -3.18 54.04
C ASN A 1048 0.01 -2.51 55.42
N GLY A 1049 0.83 -1.46 55.45
CA GLY A 1049 1.28 -0.80 56.68
C GLY A 1049 2.33 -1.61 57.45
N THR A 1050 2.36 -1.45 58.78
CA THR A 1050 3.33 -2.11 59.70
C THR A 1050 2.89 -3.49 60.19
N LYS A 1051 1.73 -3.99 59.73
CA LYS A 1051 1.16 -5.28 60.20
C LYS A 1051 1.86 -6.46 59.54
N SER A 1052 2.05 -7.55 60.27
CA SER A 1052 2.60 -8.77 59.67
C SER A 1052 1.62 -9.37 58.66
N ILE A 1053 2.14 -10.01 57.61
CA ILE A 1053 1.34 -10.60 56.54
C ILE A 1053 1.80 -12.01 56.22
N LEU A 1054 0.90 -12.82 55.65
CA LEU A 1054 1.24 -14.14 55.12
C LEU A 1054 1.70 -14.05 53.68
N ILE A 1055 2.78 -14.75 53.37
CA ILE A 1055 3.29 -14.92 52.01
C ILE A 1055 3.14 -16.39 51.63
N LYS A 1056 2.52 -16.65 50.47
CA LYS A 1056 2.55 -17.96 49.83
C LYS A 1056 3.71 -17.95 48.83
N SER A 1057 4.60 -18.92 48.96
CA SER A 1057 5.67 -19.14 48.01
C SER A 1057 5.41 -20.40 47.20
N THR A 1058 5.86 -20.38 45.95
CA THR A 1058 5.86 -21.50 45.02
C THR A 1058 7.25 -21.57 44.37
N ILE A 1059 7.46 -22.53 43.46
CA ILE A 1059 8.70 -22.61 42.68
C ILE A 1059 8.95 -21.35 41.80
N ASN A 1060 7.90 -20.59 41.49
CA ASN A 1060 7.95 -19.47 40.55
C ASN A 1060 7.42 -18.15 41.14
N SER A 1061 7.02 -18.10 42.41
CA SER A 1061 6.42 -16.89 42.97
C SER A 1061 6.55 -16.75 44.48
N HIS A 1062 6.51 -15.49 44.94
CA HIS A 1062 6.24 -15.10 46.31
C HIS A 1062 5.07 -14.11 46.29
N VAL A 1063 3.91 -14.50 46.77
CA VAL A 1063 2.69 -13.67 46.70
C VAL A 1063 2.05 -13.49 48.07
N LEU A 1064 1.31 -12.40 48.25
CA LEU A 1064 0.47 -12.23 49.43
C LEU A 1064 -0.53 -13.39 49.51
N ASN A 1065 -0.55 -14.10 50.63
CA ASN A 1065 -1.53 -15.14 50.88
C ASN A 1065 -2.79 -14.54 51.49
N ASN A 1066 -3.69 -14.11 50.63
CA ASN A 1066 -5.00 -13.56 51.00
C ASN A 1066 -6.14 -14.58 50.83
N LEU A 1067 -5.83 -15.88 50.95
CA LEU A 1067 -6.79 -16.98 51.03
C LEU A 1067 -6.59 -17.79 52.31
N VAL A 1068 -6.64 -17.10 53.46
CA VAL A 1068 -6.46 -17.77 54.75
C VAL A 1068 -7.77 -18.37 55.23
N ASP A 1069 -7.79 -19.69 55.34
CA ASP A 1069 -8.86 -20.40 56.04
C ASP A 1069 -8.69 -20.22 57.57
N ASN A 1070 -9.68 -19.57 58.17
CA ASN A 1070 -9.79 -19.33 59.61
C ASN A 1070 -10.99 -20.05 60.24
N THR A 1071 -11.73 -20.89 59.51
CA THR A 1071 -12.98 -21.49 60.02
C THR A 1071 -12.72 -22.56 61.06
N ASN A 1072 -11.61 -23.31 60.93
CA ASN A 1072 -11.32 -24.46 61.77
C ASN A 1072 -10.43 -24.13 62.98
N ASP A 1073 -9.56 -23.12 62.87
CA ASP A 1073 -8.57 -22.78 63.89
C ASP A 1073 -8.63 -21.32 64.34
N GLY A 1074 -9.65 -20.57 63.93
CA GLY A 1074 -9.78 -19.15 64.26
C GLY A 1074 -8.67 -18.27 63.67
N GLY A 1075 -7.89 -18.79 62.71
CA GLY A 1075 -6.76 -18.09 62.11
C GLY A 1075 -5.44 -18.24 62.87
N VAL A 1076 -5.36 -19.11 63.88
CA VAL A 1076 -4.13 -19.33 64.66
C VAL A 1076 -3.11 -20.11 63.83
N LYS A 1077 -1.92 -19.53 63.61
CA LYS A 1077 -0.83 -20.10 62.81
C LYS A 1077 0.50 -20.06 63.57
N LEU A 1078 1.23 -21.17 63.56
CA LEU A 1078 2.52 -21.34 64.22
C LEU A 1078 3.65 -21.37 63.20
N PHE A 1079 4.72 -20.61 63.44
CA PHE A 1079 5.85 -20.49 62.54
C PHE A 1079 7.16 -20.81 63.25
N GLU A 1080 8.08 -21.44 62.51
CA GLU A 1080 9.48 -21.60 62.87
C GLU A 1080 10.33 -20.84 61.85
N LYS A 1081 11.21 -19.93 62.31
CA LYS A 1081 12.05 -19.10 61.42
C LYS A 1081 11.23 -18.46 60.29
N ASN A 1082 10.07 -17.91 60.64
CA ASN A 1082 9.08 -17.32 59.73
C ASN A 1082 8.37 -18.29 58.78
N LYS A 1083 8.67 -19.59 58.75
CA LYS A 1083 8.00 -20.59 57.91
C LYS A 1083 6.88 -21.29 58.68
N LEU A 1084 5.71 -21.43 58.06
CA LEU A 1084 4.52 -22.06 58.65
C LEU A 1084 4.80 -23.53 58.94
N LEU A 1085 4.55 -23.96 60.18
CA LEU A 1085 4.60 -25.36 60.56
C LEU A 1085 3.27 -26.04 60.23
N THR A 1086 3.35 -27.25 59.69
CA THR A 1086 2.20 -28.15 59.63
C THR A 1086 1.97 -28.78 61.00
N VAL A 1087 0.72 -29.05 61.38
CA VAL A 1087 0.36 -29.57 62.72
C VAL A 1087 1.09 -30.87 63.10
N THR A 1088 1.67 -31.58 62.14
CA THR A 1088 2.39 -32.85 62.29
C THR A 1088 3.92 -32.75 62.25
N SER A 1089 4.52 -31.57 62.09
CA SER A 1089 5.99 -31.44 62.00
C SER A 1089 6.66 -31.49 63.37
N ASP A 1090 7.81 -32.16 63.46
CA ASP A 1090 8.68 -32.11 64.63
C ASP A 1090 9.24 -30.69 64.78
N ILE A 1091 8.90 -30.02 65.89
CA ILE A 1091 9.55 -28.78 66.34
C ILE A 1091 10.97 -29.11 66.79
N ASP A 1092 11.99 -28.50 66.18
CA ASP A 1092 13.39 -28.66 66.56
C ASP A 1092 13.67 -28.07 67.95
N ASP A 1093 14.39 -28.81 68.80
CA ASP A 1093 14.76 -28.31 70.13
C ASP A 1093 15.73 -27.11 70.00
N GLY A 1094 15.26 -25.92 70.42
CA GLY A 1094 16.00 -24.65 70.30
C GLY A 1094 15.50 -23.73 69.17
N SER A 1095 14.45 -24.12 68.44
CA SER A 1095 13.80 -23.30 67.40
C SER A 1095 13.17 -22.01 67.97
N SER A 1096 13.34 -20.87 67.28
CA SER A 1096 12.58 -19.65 67.55
C SER A 1096 11.18 -19.76 66.94
N LEU A 1097 10.19 -20.06 67.79
CA LEU A 1097 8.78 -20.13 67.41
C LEU A 1097 8.13 -18.77 67.50
N SER A 1098 7.18 -18.52 66.62
CA SER A 1098 6.30 -17.35 66.66
C SER A 1098 4.87 -17.74 66.34
N LEU A 1099 3.91 -17.16 67.07
CA LEU A 1099 2.49 -17.45 66.94
C LEU A 1099 1.77 -16.20 66.41
N TYR A 1100 0.87 -16.40 65.45
CA TYR A 1100 0.08 -15.32 64.87
C TYR A 1100 -1.38 -15.72 64.74
N ILE A 1101 -2.27 -14.73 64.88
CA ILE A 1101 -3.69 -14.85 64.52
C ILE A 1101 -3.88 -14.05 63.23
N CYS A 1102 -4.19 -14.75 62.15
CA CYS A 1102 -4.31 -14.16 60.82
C CYS A 1102 -5.78 -14.11 60.38
N ASN A 1103 -6.20 -12.96 59.85
CA ASN A 1103 -7.52 -12.84 59.23
C ASN A 1103 -7.54 -13.48 57.83
N SER A 1104 -8.72 -13.55 57.22
CA SER A 1104 -8.93 -14.11 55.89
C SER A 1104 -8.15 -13.38 54.78
N GLU A 1105 -7.76 -12.12 54.99
CA GLU A 1105 -7.00 -11.29 54.05
C GLU A 1105 -5.48 -11.50 54.17
N GLY A 1106 -5.02 -12.40 55.04
CA GLY A 1106 -3.60 -12.65 55.24
C GLY A 1106 -2.91 -11.67 56.20
N ILE A 1107 -3.66 -10.80 56.88
CA ILE A 1107 -3.13 -9.88 57.89
C ILE A 1107 -3.03 -10.60 59.22
N CYS A 1108 -1.83 -10.60 59.80
CA CYS A 1108 -1.49 -11.33 61.00
C CYS A 1108 -1.16 -10.40 62.17
N TYR A 1109 -1.69 -10.75 63.34
CA TYR A 1109 -1.39 -10.14 64.61
C TYR A 1109 -0.56 -11.11 65.45
N SER A 1110 0.57 -10.65 65.96
CA SER A 1110 1.39 -11.46 66.87
C SER A 1110 0.55 -11.88 68.08
N ALA A 1111 0.68 -13.12 68.49
CA ALA A 1111 0.00 -13.67 69.64
C ALA A 1111 0.99 -14.39 70.56
N GLU A 1112 0.62 -14.54 71.81
CA GLU A 1112 1.31 -15.37 72.80
C GLU A 1112 0.48 -16.62 73.05
N GLY A 1113 1.12 -17.72 73.42
CA GLY A 1113 0.41 -18.96 73.67
C GLY A 1113 1.33 -20.16 73.87
N TYR A 1114 0.76 -21.34 73.67
CA TYR A 1114 1.47 -22.61 73.85
C TYR A 1114 1.31 -23.49 72.62
N ALA A 1115 2.37 -24.21 72.27
CA ALA A 1115 2.36 -25.22 71.23
C ALA A 1115 2.77 -26.58 71.80
N LYS A 1116 2.26 -27.67 71.21
CA LYS A 1116 2.59 -29.04 71.59
C LYS A 1116 2.97 -29.83 70.34
N ASN A 1117 4.06 -30.59 70.43
CA ASN A 1117 4.36 -31.67 69.49
C ASN A 1117 4.41 -33.03 70.23
N SER A 1118 4.83 -34.07 69.52
CA SER A 1118 5.13 -35.40 70.05
C SER A 1118 6.15 -35.38 71.21
N ASN A 1119 7.06 -34.40 71.22
CA ASN A 1119 8.27 -34.36 72.06
C ASN A 1119 8.20 -33.37 73.24
N GLY A 1120 7.14 -32.55 73.38
CA GLY A 1120 7.02 -31.58 74.47
C GLY A 1120 5.98 -30.48 74.26
N TYR A 1121 5.92 -29.58 75.26
CA TYR A 1121 5.16 -28.32 75.24
C TYR A 1121 6.12 -27.15 75.13
N TYR A 1122 5.73 -26.11 74.42
CA TYR A 1122 6.52 -24.90 74.20
C TYR A 1122 5.68 -23.69 74.59
N SER A 1123 6.23 -22.80 75.42
CA SER A 1123 5.65 -21.48 75.64
C SER A 1123 6.16 -20.51 74.59
N ILE A 1124 5.29 -19.67 74.07
CA ILE A 1124 5.56 -18.67 73.03
C ILE A 1124 5.14 -17.32 73.60
N LEU A 1125 6.13 -16.50 73.94
CA LEU A 1125 5.96 -15.15 74.48
C LEU A 1125 6.48 -14.13 73.46
N SER A 1126 6.12 -12.86 73.62
CA SER A 1126 6.61 -11.78 72.76
C SER A 1126 8.15 -11.80 72.67
N GLY A 1127 8.67 -12.23 71.52
CA GLY A 1127 10.10 -12.26 71.23
C GLY A 1127 10.89 -13.47 71.75
N SER A 1128 10.26 -14.48 72.37
CA SER A 1128 10.97 -15.70 72.78
C SER A 1128 10.08 -16.94 72.85
N SER A 1129 10.66 -18.11 72.59
CA SER A 1129 10.00 -19.40 72.77
C SER A 1129 10.87 -20.34 73.59
N THR A 1130 10.27 -21.01 74.57
CA THR A 1130 10.98 -21.92 75.48
C THR A 1130 10.26 -23.26 75.57
N LYS A 1131 11.00 -24.35 75.38
CA LYS A 1131 10.51 -25.70 75.68
C LYS A 1131 10.26 -25.80 77.19
N MET A 1132 9.06 -26.22 77.57
CA MET A 1132 8.71 -26.46 78.96
C MET A 1132 9.33 -27.79 79.38
N ASN A 1133 10.41 -27.72 80.16
CA ASN A 1133 10.93 -28.90 80.88
C ASN A 1133 9.90 -29.33 81.93
N GLY A 1134 9.79 -30.63 82.19
CA GLY A 1134 8.69 -31.27 82.95
C GLY A 1134 8.43 -30.81 84.39
N ASP A 1135 9.08 -29.74 84.86
CA ASP A 1135 8.96 -29.16 86.20
C ASP A 1135 8.43 -27.71 86.15
N ALA A 1136 7.36 -27.45 85.39
CA ALA A 1136 6.65 -26.17 85.46
C ALA A 1136 5.88 -26.10 86.80
N ASN A 1137 6.59 -25.66 87.84
CA ASN A 1137 6.13 -25.62 89.21
C ASN A 1137 5.30 -24.35 89.49
N SER A 1138 4.21 -24.16 88.76
CA SER A 1138 3.15 -23.23 89.16
C SER A 1138 1.83 -23.97 89.26
N ASP A 1139 1.53 -24.47 90.46
CA ASP A 1139 0.15 -24.64 90.86
C ASP A 1139 -0.56 -23.28 90.72
N CYS A 1140 -1.84 -23.27 90.32
CA CYS A 1140 -2.68 -22.07 90.15
C CYS A 1140 -2.97 -21.34 91.48
N LEU A 1141 -1.95 -21.11 92.30
CA LEU A 1141 -2.04 -20.61 93.67
C LEU A 1141 -1.88 -19.08 93.77
N ASP A 1142 -1.45 -18.40 92.70
CA ASP A 1142 -1.39 -16.94 92.66
C ASP A 1142 -2.52 -16.35 91.81
N ASN A 1143 -3.30 -15.44 92.41
CA ASN A 1143 -4.43 -14.73 91.80
C ASN A 1143 -4.06 -13.82 90.59
N ASN A 1144 -2.79 -13.83 90.15
CA ASN A 1144 -2.27 -13.00 89.07
C ASN A 1144 -1.85 -13.80 87.82
N THR A 1145 -1.98 -15.14 87.80
CA THR A 1145 -1.62 -15.97 86.63
C THR A 1145 -2.86 -16.43 85.88
N THR A 1146 -3.35 -15.63 84.93
CA THR A 1146 -4.34 -16.03 83.93
C THR A 1146 -3.64 -16.46 82.64
N GLY A 1147 -4.07 -17.59 82.04
CA GLY A 1147 -3.59 -18.04 80.74
C GLY A 1147 -2.25 -18.80 80.74
N VAL A 1148 -1.97 -19.57 81.78
CA VAL A 1148 -0.73 -20.37 81.92
C VAL A 1148 -1.08 -21.83 82.10
N LEU A 1149 -0.37 -22.74 81.42
CA LEU A 1149 -0.51 -24.17 81.64
C LEU A 1149 -0.01 -24.55 83.04
N ASN A 1150 -0.83 -25.26 83.82
CA ASN A 1150 -0.44 -25.79 85.12
C ASN A 1150 0.61 -26.92 84.99
N SER A 1151 1.06 -27.44 86.13
CA SER A 1151 2.01 -28.57 86.22
C SER A 1151 1.51 -29.85 85.52
N ASN A 1152 0.19 -30.04 85.40
CA ASN A 1152 -0.45 -31.13 84.65
C ASN A 1152 -0.60 -30.84 83.14
N LYS A 1153 -0.14 -29.67 82.67
CA LYS A 1153 -0.28 -29.18 81.28
C LYS A 1153 -1.74 -28.95 80.87
N GLU A 1154 -2.56 -28.52 81.82
CA GLU A 1154 -3.94 -28.07 81.62
C GLU A 1154 -3.97 -26.53 81.69
N PHE A 1155 -4.79 -25.90 80.84
CA PHE A 1155 -4.86 -24.44 80.69
C PHE A 1155 -5.74 -23.78 81.75
#